data_AF-A0A957UB92-F1
#
_entry.id   AF-A0A957UB92-F1
#
_cell.length_a   1.000
_cell.length_b   1.000
_cell.length_c   1.000
_cell.angle_alpha   90.00
_cell.angle_beta   90.00
_cell.angle_gamma   90.00
#
_symmetry.space_group_name_H-M   'P 1'
#
loop_
_entity.id
_entity.type
_entity.pdbx_description
1 polymer ?
#
loop_
_entity_poly.entity_id
_entity_poly.type
_entity_poly.pdbx_seq_one_letter_code
_entity_poly.pdbx_strand_id
1 'polypeptide(L)'
;ATTGDLVEIYIGPLPVRFRVRAVVDQAGPLSALTPVVMLRLDEAQQLLFMPGKVNSVLVSNVGDEMSGMEHTAAVSKRLRVLALNSAAVATLATLLARSDVRAIIQQLAADLPDTGEVQIEDAEVPPMLAGILENVISMFNIEQMTRQNAEALLAAAAGGQDTPELRELLAEPTVREWLLMLEVPDVVSRDFATAVANLNQFEQIEPLNKTTIVSAANVGGGIFSTVFSVFGVFSILAAILLIVLIFVMLAAERRVEIGISRAIGVQRGQIVQTFMAEGMVYNLLAAALGVLLGIAITFTMTQFIGRLFNDVTGQINAQAGGIFAVSFNMSWQSVVVAYCAGVLITWLAMTLSSWRVTRMNVATAIRGLSDESEAKRRSWAANLLTWLWPLAVLAGAGYLLYNALSTNSLSLIMIGATVALYGLTALVGRVLEMTPIRNETGYRIVYTLLGLGLLITWVPPWYSLAPQWFPDRFAWDPTQAPTVFTFGGPMIIIGAILVIMFNANVISSIFSAILGFIPSLRPVLRTAIAYPLSSRFRTGMTMVLFAMIMATVVVMAVVINTTQSLTRLDERQTAGFDIEVSPTLLSFFNPVNDFPAALAAISDDPVSSQVAAVGLVTEQPMMGRAAGDSADVAPTSLAGVNGGYVTGAQAIYRLQSRAPGFADDAAVWQALTMRDDVVVAKPELFAKPSSPLFSTSSGGSDDDEEISFAIGPDAEAAEARRDRQREA
;
A
#
# COMPACT_ATOMS: atom_id res chain seq x y z
N ALA A 1 -10.77 -12.22 26.70
CA ALA A 1 -11.78 -12.60 27.72
C ALA A 1 -12.87 -13.48 27.08
N THR A 2 -13.49 -14.38 27.83
CA THR A 2 -14.57 -15.27 27.38
C THR A 2 -15.91 -14.88 28.00
N THR A 3 -17.00 -15.38 27.43
CA THR A 3 -18.35 -15.16 27.97
C THR A 3 -18.44 -15.62 29.43
N GLY A 4 -18.95 -14.76 30.31
CA GLY A 4 -19.09 -15.02 31.74
C GLY A 4 -17.95 -14.46 32.60
N ASP A 5 -16.83 -14.08 31.99
CA ASP A 5 -15.71 -13.46 32.68
C ASP A 5 -16.10 -12.08 33.25
N LEU A 6 -15.49 -11.74 34.38
CA LEU A 6 -15.54 -10.41 34.96
C LEU A 6 -14.37 -9.60 34.39
N VAL A 7 -14.67 -8.40 33.91
CA VAL A 7 -13.70 -7.44 33.40
C VAL A 7 -13.76 -6.20 34.29
N GLU A 8 -12.61 -5.71 34.71
CA GLU A 8 -12.49 -4.45 35.43
C GLU A 8 -12.06 -3.36 34.43
N ILE A 9 -12.90 -2.34 34.27
CA ILE A 9 -12.59 -1.14 33.47
C ILE A 9 -12.39 0.01 34.46
N TYR A 10 -11.26 0.69 34.34
CA TYR A 10 -10.89 1.80 35.21
C TYR A 10 -11.43 3.10 34.63
N ILE A 11 -12.40 3.69 35.32
CA ILE A 11 -12.92 5.02 35.02
C ILE A 11 -12.27 5.99 36.00
N GLY A 12 -11.21 6.66 35.56
CA GLY A 12 -10.30 7.37 36.45
C GLY A 12 -9.63 6.39 37.44
N PRO A 13 -9.60 6.68 38.76
CA PRO A 13 -8.98 5.79 39.75
C PRO A 13 -9.89 4.63 40.19
N LEU A 14 -11.15 4.58 39.74
CA LEU A 14 -12.15 3.63 40.24
C LEU A 14 -12.33 2.44 39.26
N PRO A 15 -12.08 1.20 39.69
CA PRO A 15 -12.38 0.02 38.88
C PRO A 15 -13.88 -0.29 38.91
N VAL A 16 -14.52 -0.29 37.73
CA VAL A 16 -15.90 -0.72 37.54
C VAL A 16 -15.90 -2.12 36.93
N ARG A 17 -16.70 -3.02 37.50
CA ARG A 17 -16.71 -4.45 37.13
C ARG A 17 -17.88 -4.75 36.21
N PHE A 18 -17.58 -5.27 35.04
CA PHE A 18 -18.55 -5.71 34.04
C PHE A 18 -18.47 -7.21 33.86
N ARG A 19 -19.62 -7.86 33.65
CA ARG A 19 -19.66 -9.28 33.28
C ARG A 19 -19.93 -9.40 31.80
N VAL A 20 -19.01 -10.03 31.07
CA VAL A 20 -19.14 -10.24 29.63
C VAL A 20 -20.31 -11.18 29.36
N ARG A 21 -21.34 -10.70 28.67
CA ARG A 21 -22.52 -11.50 28.30
C ARG A 21 -22.41 -12.10 26.92
N ALA A 22 -21.65 -11.47 26.04
CA ALA A 22 -21.32 -12.02 24.74
C ALA A 22 -20.00 -11.45 24.21
N VAL A 23 -19.42 -12.18 23.27
CA VAL A 23 -18.21 -11.77 22.55
C VAL A 23 -18.54 -11.67 21.06
N VAL A 24 -18.35 -10.50 20.49
CA VAL A 24 -18.54 -10.22 19.05
C VAL A 24 -17.22 -10.41 18.31
N ASP A 25 -17.24 -10.78 17.04
CA ASP A 25 -16.04 -10.89 16.20
C ASP A 25 -15.47 -9.53 15.77
N GLN A 26 -16.34 -8.57 15.46
CA GLN A 26 -16.00 -7.20 15.08
C GLN A 26 -16.97 -6.19 15.70
N ALA A 27 -16.53 -4.94 15.83
CA ALA A 27 -17.32 -3.86 16.44
C ALA A 27 -17.39 -2.61 15.54
N GLY A 28 -17.23 -2.80 14.22
CA GLY A 28 -17.40 -1.74 13.23
C GLY A 28 -16.52 -0.52 13.46
N PRO A 29 -17.10 0.70 13.39
CA PRO A 29 -16.36 1.95 13.59
C PRO A 29 -15.89 2.14 15.05
N LEU A 30 -16.36 1.31 15.99
CA LEU A 30 -15.92 1.37 17.39
C LEU A 30 -14.51 0.77 17.51
N SER A 31 -13.56 1.60 17.93
CA SER A 31 -12.13 1.30 18.07
C SER A 31 -11.55 0.26 17.10
N ALA A 32 -10.90 0.76 16.05
CA ALA A 32 -10.19 -0.07 15.08
C ALA A 32 -9.01 -0.85 15.71
N LEU A 33 -8.34 -0.27 16.70
CA LEU A 33 -7.01 -0.73 17.19
C LEU A 33 -7.00 -1.23 18.63
N THR A 34 -8.00 -0.88 19.46
CA THR A 34 -8.07 -1.33 20.86
C THR A 34 -9.29 -2.21 21.09
N PRO A 35 -9.24 -3.12 22.07
CA PRO A 35 -10.42 -3.89 22.46
C PRO A 35 -11.52 -2.96 22.97
N VAL A 36 -12.78 -3.24 22.61
CA VAL A 36 -13.94 -2.42 23.01
C VAL A 36 -14.91 -3.22 23.88
N VAL A 37 -15.46 -2.53 24.88
CA VAL A 37 -16.55 -2.97 25.73
C VAL A 37 -17.78 -2.13 25.40
N MET A 38 -18.81 -2.76 24.86
CA MET A 38 -20.06 -2.10 24.48
C MET A 38 -21.11 -2.22 25.59
N LEU A 39 -21.75 -1.09 25.88
CA LEU A 39 -22.83 -0.90 26.84
C LEU A 39 -23.99 -0.14 26.19
N ARG A 40 -25.11 -0.03 26.90
CA ARG A 40 -26.19 0.88 26.49
C ARG A 40 -25.73 2.33 26.57
N LEU A 41 -26.17 3.16 25.62
CA LEU A 41 -25.72 4.55 25.48
C LEU A 41 -25.86 5.38 26.77
N ASP A 42 -27.03 5.36 27.39
CA ASP A 42 -27.35 6.09 28.63
C ASP A 42 -26.52 5.60 29.83
N GLU A 43 -26.27 4.30 29.93
CA GLU A 43 -25.42 3.71 30.98
C GLU A 43 -23.97 4.19 30.83
N ALA A 44 -23.42 4.11 29.61
CA ALA A 44 -22.09 4.62 29.31
C ALA A 44 -22.00 6.13 29.58
N GLN A 45 -23.00 6.91 29.17
CA GLN A 45 -23.07 8.35 29.44
C GLN A 45 -23.05 8.67 30.94
N GLN A 46 -23.78 7.91 31.76
CA GLN A 46 -23.77 8.10 33.21
C GLN A 46 -22.40 7.75 33.82
N LEU A 47 -21.82 6.62 33.41
CA LEU A 47 -20.51 6.15 33.89
C LEU A 47 -19.37 7.09 33.48
N LEU A 48 -19.47 7.69 32.30
CA LEU A 48 -18.48 8.63 31.75
C LEU A 48 -18.71 10.08 32.20
N PHE A 49 -19.71 10.34 33.06
CA PHE A 49 -20.11 11.70 33.47
C PHE A 49 -20.48 12.62 32.28
N MET A 50 -21.07 12.05 31.23
CA MET A 50 -21.47 12.69 29.98
C MET A 50 -22.99 12.55 29.73
N PRO A 51 -23.88 12.98 30.67
CA PRO A 51 -25.31 12.76 30.52
C PRO A 51 -25.88 13.47 29.29
N GLY A 52 -26.53 12.72 28.40
CA GLY A 52 -27.14 13.26 27.18
C GLY A 52 -26.14 13.66 26.08
N LYS A 53 -24.85 13.35 26.26
CA LYS A 53 -23.80 13.74 25.32
C LYS A 53 -23.25 12.55 24.53
N VAL A 54 -22.98 12.78 23.26
CA VAL A 54 -22.39 11.79 22.33
C VAL A 54 -21.11 12.33 21.73
N ASN A 55 -20.21 11.45 21.30
CA ASN A 55 -18.99 11.87 20.60
C ASN A 55 -19.00 11.47 19.12
N SER A 56 -19.49 10.28 18.76
CA SER A 56 -19.60 9.88 17.36
C SER A 56 -21.06 9.66 16.96
N VAL A 57 -21.39 10.09 15.74
CA VAL A 57 -22.69 9.89 15.11
C VAL A 57 -22.48 9.21 13.78
N LEU A 58 -23.16 8.09 13.60
CA LEU A 58 -23.06 7.24 12.44
C LEU A 58 -24.35 7.36 11.65
N VAL A 59 -24.26 7.62 10.34
CA VAL A 59 -25.42 7.79 9.47
C VAL A 59 -25.33 6.79 8.32
N SER A 60 -26.39 6.03 8.14
CA SER A 60 -26.58 5.10 7.01
C SER A 60 -27.59 5.71 6.05
N ASN A 61 -27.26 5.74 4.76
CA ASN A 61 -28.14 6.30 3.73
C ASN A 61 -29.13 5.24 3.24
N VAL A 62 -30.24 5.69 2.64
CA VAL A 62 -31.20 4.79 1.97
C VAL A 62 -30.58 4.27 0.68
N GLY A 63 -30.59 2.95 0.47
CA GLY A 63 -30.08 2.32 -0.75
C GLY A 63 -29.22 1.10 -0.45
N ASP A 64 -28.68 0.49 -1.51
CA ASP A 64 -27.56 -0.45 -1.44
C ASP A 64 -26.21 0.31 -1.42
N GLU A 65 -25.09 -0.40 -1.28
CA GLU A 65 -23.74 0.21 -1.21
C GLU A 65 -23.47 1.25 -2.32
N MET A 66 -24.03 1.06 -3.52
CA MET A 66 -23.78 1.93 -4.67
C MET A 66 -24.78 3.08 -4.79
N SER A 67 -26.06 2.85 -4.46
CA SER A 67 -27.11 3.88 -4.51
C SER A 67 -27.12 4.78 -3.26
N GLY A 68 -26.88 4.22 -2.06
CA GLY A 68 -26.73 5.00 -0.82
C GLY A 68 -25.56 5.98 -0.88
N MET A 69 -24.52 5.61 -1.64
CA MET A 69 -23.42 6.48 -1.99
C MET A 69 -23.90 7.80 -2.61
N GLU A 70 -24.85 7.79 -3.54
CA GLU A 70 -25.34 9.01 -4.22
C GLU A 70 -25.86 10.07 -3.24
N HIS A 71 -26.43 9.62 -2.11
CA HIS A 71 -26.96 10.46 -1.05
C HIS A 71 -25.88 11.01 -0.10
N THR A 72 -24.73 10.34 0.01
CA THR A 72 -23.69 10.68 0.99
C THR A 72 -23.22 12.12 0.88
N ALA A 73 -23.02 12.66 -0.32
CA ALA A 73 -22.53 14.03 -0.49
C ALA A 73 -23.57 15.07 -0.01
N ALA A 74 -24.85 14.86 -0.35
CA ALA A 74 -25.94 15.74 0.06
C ALA A 74 -26.16 15.67 1.57
N VAL A 75 -26.16 14.46 2.13
CA VAL A 75 -26.31 14.21 3.57
C VAL A 75 -25.14 14.80 4.35
N SER A 76 -23.89 14.54 3.95
CA SER A 76 -22.70 15.12 4.59
C SER A 76 -22.69 16.66 4.54
N LYS A 77 -23.01 17.27 3.38
CA LYS A 77 -23.08 18.74 3.27
C LYS A 77 -24.13 19.30 4.23
N ARG A 78 -25.30 18.67 4.31
CA ARG A 78 -26.37 19.12 5.19
C ARG A 78 -26.03 18.95 6.67
N LEU A 79 -25.41 17.83 7.04
CA LEU A 79 -24.92 17.57 8.39
C LEU A 79 -23.88 18.61 8.83
N ARG A 80 -23.00 19.07 7.94
CA ARG A 80 -22.03 20.15 8.24
C ARG A 80 -22.72 21.45 8.62
N VAL A 81 -23.78 21.83 7.90
CA VAL A 81 -24.56 23.05 8.21
C VAL A 81 -25.29 22.92 9.55
N LEU A 82 -25.82 21.74 9.87
CA LEU A 82 -26.53 21.49 11.12
C LEU A 82 -25.59 21.32 12.33
N ALA A 83 -24.33 20.94 12.09
CA ALA A 83 -23.27 20.83 13.10
C ALA A 83 -22.73 22.18 13.59
N LEU A 84 -23.16 23.30 12.97
CA LEU A 84 -22.73 24.63 13.35
C LEU A 84 -23.32 25.08 14.69
N ASN A 85 -22.49 25.66 15.54
CA ASN A 85 -22.92 26.27 16.78
C ASN A 85 -23.56 27.64 16.50
N SER A 86 -24.87 27.76 16.74
CA SER A 86 -25.65 28.98 16.50
C SER A 86 -25.10 30.22 17.22
N ALA A 87 -24.56 30.08 18.45
CA ALA A 87 -23.96 31.20 19.17
C ALA A 87 -22.64 31.65 18.55
N ALA A 88 -21.84 30.70 18.05
CA ALA A 88 -20.59 30.99 17.34
C ALA A 88 -20.86 31.65 15.98
N VAL A 89 -21.85 31.16 15.22
CA VAL A 89 -22.27 31.75 13.94
C VAL A 89 -22.77 33.18 14.15
N ALA A 90 -23.62 33.43 15.14
CA ALA A 90 -24.09 34.78 15.43
C ALA A 90 -22.93 35.72 15.82
N THR A 91 -21.98 35.23 16.60
CA THR A 91 -20.76 36.00 16.96
C THR A 91 -19.94 36.30 15.71
N LEU A 92 -19.63 35.31 14.87
CA LEU A 92 -18.88 35.51 13.63
C LEU A 92 -19.60 36.43 12.65
N ALA A 93 -20.92 36.34 12.52
CA ALA A 93 -21.71 37.25 11.69
C ALA A 93 -21.46 38.70 12.11
N THR A 94 -21.51 39.00 13.41
CA THR A 94 -21.26 40.36 13.92
C THR A 94 -19.82 40.81 13.73
N LEU A 95 -18.84 39.91 13.88
CA LEU A 95 -17.41 40.23 13.75
C LEU A 95 -17.00 40.43 12.28
N LEU A 96 -17.46 39.57 11.38
CA LEU A 96 -17.27 39.68 9.93
C LEU A 96 -17.98 40.91 9.33
N ALA A 97 -19.04 41.39 9.99
CA ALA A 97 -19.74 42.60 9.58
C ALA A 97 -18.98 43.90 9.88
N ARG A 98 -17.96 43.87 10.75
CA ARG A 98 -17.20 45.07 11.14
C ARG A 98 -16.35 45.58 9.98
N SER A 99 -16.23 46.90 9.88
CA SER A 99 -15.50 47.56 8.79
C SER A 99 -14.00 47.26 8.79
N ASP A 100 -13.40 47.06 9.96
CA ASP A 100 -11.99 46.73 10.14
C ASP A 100 -11.67 45.31 9.64
N VAL A 101 -12.47 44.32 10.02
CA VAL A 101 -12.32 42.91 9.57
C VAL A 101 -12.65 42.76 8.08
N ARG A 102 -13.70 43.44 7.60
CA ARG A 102 -14.11 43.40 6.19
C ARG A 102 -13.03 43.93 5.25
N ALA A 103 -12.33 45.01 5.63
CA ALA A 103 -11.26 45.56 4.82
C ALA A 103 -10.08 44.57 4.66
N ILE A 104 -9.74 43.84 5.72
CA ILE A 104 -8.69 42.81 5.72
C ILE A 104 -9.08 41.64 4.81
N ILE A 105 -10.32 41.14 4.93
CA ILE A 105 -10.83 40.04 4.10
C ILE A 105 -10.88 40.46 2.62
N GLN A 106 -11.30 41.70 2.30
CA GLN A 106 -11.30 42.21 0.92
C GLN A 106 -9.90 42.32 0.33
N GLN A 107 -8.92 42.72 1.13
CA GLN A 107 -7.52 42.79 0.71
C GLN A 107 -6.96 41.40 0.42
N LEU A 108 -7.19 40.44 1.32
CA LEU A 108 -6.70 39.07 1.16
C LEU A 108 -7.44 38.30 0.06
N ALA A 109 -8.74 38.60 -0.16
CA ALA A 109 -9.52 37.98 -1.23
C ALA A 109 -9.02 38.37 -2.63
N ALA A 110 -8.38 39.54 -2.78
CA ALA A 110 -7.78 39.95 -4.05
C ALA A 110 -6.64 39.02 -4.47
N ASP A 111 -5.91 38.47 -3.50
CA ASP A 111 -4.76 37.57 -3.72
C ASP A 111 -5.17 36.09 -3.85
N LEU A 112 -6.45 35.76 -3.64
CA LEU A 112 -6.96 34.40 -3.80
C LEU A 112 -7.14 34.02 -5.28
N PRO A 113 -6.96 32.73 -5.62
CA PRO A 113 -7.21 32.23 -6.97
C PRO A 113 -8.70 32.25 -7.34
N ASP A 114 -8.99 32.33 -8.64
CA ASP A 114 -10.35 32.31 -9.18
C ASP A 114 -10.95 30.88 -9.22
N THR A 115 -10.11 29.85 -9.26
CA THR A 115 -10.51 28.44 -9.24
C THR A 115 -9.99 27.75 -7.98
N GLY A 116 -10.79 26.85 -7.39
CA GLY A 116 -10.41 26.11 -6.18
C GLY A 116 -9.40 24.98 -6.40
N GLU A 117 -9.08 24.66 -7.66
CA GLU A 117 -8.04 23.69 -8.03
C GLU A 117 -6.65 24.32 -7.89
N VAL A 118 -5.76 23.65 -7.17
CA VAL A 118 -4.36 24.05 -7.01
C VAL A 118 -3.62 23.85 -8.33
N GLN A 119 -3.36 24.95 -9.03
CA GLN A 119 -2.50 24.94 -10.21
C GLN A 119 -1.06 25.22 -9.77
N ILE A 120 -0.13 24.32 -10.11
CA ILE A 120 1.30 24.56 -9.89
C ILE A 120 1.75 25.51 -11.00
N GLU A 121 1.91 26.81 -10.69
CA GLU A 121 2.62 27.72 -11.60
C GLU A 121 4.07 27.25 -11.78
N ASP A 122 4.58 27.35 -13.01
CA ASP A 122 5.87 26.87 -13.55
C ASP A 122 7.15 27.31 -12.78
N ALA A 123 7.28 26.99 -11.49
CA ALA A 123 8.44 27.30 -10.67
C ALA A 123 8.99 26.04 -9.98
N GLU A 124 10.19 25.64 -10.42
CA GLU A 124 11.16 24.77 -9.74
C GLU A 124 10.86 23.26 -9.57
N VAL A 125 9.82 22.71 -10.22
CA VAL A 125 9.57 21.25 -10.21
C VAL A 125 9.90 20.62 -11.58
N PRO A 126 10.80 19.61 -11.67
CA PRO A 126 11.08 18.90 -12.92
C PRO A 126 9.80 18.29 -13.53
N PRO A 127 9.63 18.27 -14.87
CA PRO A 127 8.37 17.88 -15.53
C PRO A 127 7.91 16.42 -15.30
N MET A 128 8.80 15.52 -14.85
CA MET A 128 8.40 14.18 -14.40
C MET A 128 7.72 14.19 -13.01
N LEU A 129 8.10 15.14 -12.15
CA LEU A 129 7.59 15.27 -10.79
C LEU A 129 6.40 16.22 -10.71
N ALA A 130 6.29 17.19 -11.61
CA ALA A 130 5.13 18.09 -11.67
C ALA A 130 3.82 17.30 -11.83
N GLY A 131 3.79 16.35 -12.76
CA GLY A 131 2.64 15.46 -12.92
C GLY A 131 2.40 14.53 -11.72
N ILE A 132 3.43 14.17 -10.95
CA ILE A 132 3.25 13.37 -9.72
C ILE A 132 2.76 14.27 -8.57
N LEU A 133 3.28 15.48 -8.43
CA LEU A 133 2.87 16.45 -7.42
C LEU A 133 1.45 16.94 -7.66
N GLU A 134 1.07 17.29 -8.89
CA GLU A 134 -0.31 17.60 -9.26
C GLU A 134 -1.23 16.41 -8.98
N ASN A 135 -0.79 15.19 -9.30
CA ASN A 135 -1.52 13.97 -8.94
C ASN A 135 -1.59 13.76 -7.42
N VAL A 136 -0.58 14.14 -6.64
CA VAL A 136 -0.57 14.05 -5.17
C VAL A 136 -1.47 15.13 -4.54
N ILE A 137 -1.45 16.36 -5.05
CA ILE A 137 -2.29 17.46 -4.57
C ILE A 137 -3.76 17.18 -4.94
N SER A 138 -4.02 16.65 -6.15
CA SER A 138 -5.32 16.13 -6.56
C SER A 138 -5.73 14.88 -5.77
N MET A 139 -4.80 13.99 -5.42
CA MET A 139 -5.03 12.79 -4.59
C MET A 139 -5.60 13.12 -3.21
N PHE A 140 -5.29 14.30 -2.66
CA PHE A 140 -5.81 14.78 -1.38
C PHE A 140 -7.06 15.69 -1.51
N ASN A 141 -7.55 15.97 -2.73
CA ASN A 141 -8.65 16.92 -3.01
C ASN A 141 -8.53 18.21 -2.18
N ILE A 142 -7.32 18.79 -2.16
CA ILE A 142 -7.01 20.02 -1.43
C ILE A 142 -7.64 21.17 -2.20
N GLU A 143 -8.94 21.37 -2.00
CA GLU A 143 -9.63 22.57 -2.46
C GLU A 143 -9.08 23.76 -1.68
N GLN A 144 -8.72 24.83 -2.39
CA GLN A 144 -8.28 26.07 -1.75
C GLN A 144 -9.43 27.08 -1.70
N MET A 145 -9.34 28.00 -0.74
CA MET A 145 -10.26 29.13 -0.64
C MET A 145 -10.23 29.94 -1.94
N THR A 146 -11.39 30.22 -2.53
CA THR A 146 -11.50 30.99 -3.78
C THR A 146 -11.90 32.43 -3.51
N ARG A 147 -11.57 33.32 -4.46
CA ARG A 147 -12.07 34.71 -4.45
C ARG A 147 -13.61 34.75 -4.36
N GLN A 148 -14.29 33.88 -5.11
CA GLN A 148 -15.75 33.77 -5.11
C GLN A 148 -16.31 33.42 -3.73
N ASN A 149 -15.70 32.47 -3.01
CA ASN A 149 -16.14 32.07 -1.67
C ASN A 149 -15.89 33.20 -0.65
N ALA A 150 -14.78 33.93 -0.77
CA ALA A 150 -14.48 35.06 0.11
C ALA A 150 -15.47 36.23 -0.10
N GLU A 151 -15.79 36.56 -1.35
CA GLU A 151 -16.79 37.58 -1.67
C GLU A 151 -18.19 37.18 -1.23
N ALA A 152 -18.58 35.91 -1.43
CA ALA A 152 -19.84 35.36 -0.96
C ALA A 152 -19.95 35.41 0.57
N LEU A 153 -18.86 35.10 1.29
CA LEU A 153 -18.80 35.17 2.75
C LEU A 153 -19.02 36.60 3.25
N LEU A 154 -18.37 37.58 2.62
CA LEU A 154 -18.54 38.99 2.94
C LEU A 154 -19.97 39.50 2.67
N ALA A 155 -20.57 39.06 1.57
CA ALA A 155 -21.93 39.41 1.21
C ALA A 155 -22.94 38.81 2.19
N ALA A 156 -22.77 37.54 2.56
CA ALA A 156 -23.63 36.84 3.50
C ALA A 156 -23.51 37.41 4.94
N ALA A 157 -22.31 37.82 5.34
CA ALA A 157 -22.06 38.45 6.65
C ALA A 157 -22.43 39.95 6.69
N ALA A 158 -22.86 40.57 5.58
CA ALA A 158 -23.04 42.01 5.49
C ALA A 158 -24.02 42.59 6.54
N GLY A 159 -25.07 41.82 6.85
CA GLY A 159 -26.12 42.20 7.79
C GLY A 159 -25.78 41.97 9.27
N GLY A 160 -24.64 41.31 9.58
CA GLY A 160 -24.29 40.96 10.96
C GLY A 160 -25.28 39.99 11.64
N GLN A 161 -26.06 39.25 10.85
CA GLN A 161 -27.08 38.32 11.30
C GLN A 161 -26.75 36.90 10.84
N ASP A 162 -27.29 35.94 11.58
CA ASP A 162 -27.21 34.52 11.26
C ASP A 162 -28.16 34.20 10.09
N THR A 163 -27.61 34.13 8.87
CA THR A 163 -28.36 33.83 7.64
C THR A 163 -28.07 32.40 7.16
N PRO A 164 -29.03 31.74 6.46
CA PRO A 164 -28.81 30.42 5.88
C PRO A 164 -27.60 30.36 4.94
N GLU A 165 -27.40 31.40 4.13
CA GLU A 165 -26.28 31.50 3.19
C GLU A 165 -24.93 31.61 3.93
N LEU A 166 -24.88 32.37 5.04
CA LEU A 166 -23.69 32.48 5.87
C LEU A 166 -23.36 31.14 6.53
N ARG A 167 -24.38 30.41 7.02
CA ARG A 167 -24.18 29.06 7.58
C ARG A 167 -23.65 28.08 6.54
N GLU A 168 -24.13 28.14 5.30
CA GLU A 168 -23.65 27.24 4.24
C GLU A 168 -22.15 27.44 3.94
N LEU A 169 -21.71 28.70 3.87
CA LEU A 169 -20.31 29.06 3.64
C LEU A 169 -19.42 28.76 4.84
N LEU A 170 -19.89 29.03 6.07
CA LEU A 170 -19.16 28.73 7.30
C LEU A 170 -19.04 27.21 7.57
N ALA A 171 -19.90 26.40 6.95
CA ALA A 171 -19.83 24.95 7.02
C ALA A 171 -18.77 24.34 6.06
N GLU A 172 -18.25 25.12 5.10
CA GLU A 172 -17.20 24.65 4.20
C GLU A 172 -15.84 24.55 4.91
N PRO A 173 -15.14 23.40 4.82
CA PRO A 173 -13.84 23.23 5.47
C PRO A 173 -12.80 24.28 5.05
N THR A 174 -12.75 24.59 3.75
CA THR A 174 -11.81 25.54 3.13
C THR A 174 -11.98 26.95 3.69
N VAL A 175 -13.23 27.41 3.84
CA VAL A 175 -13.57 28.72 4.41
C VAL A 175 -13.13 28.78 5.87
N ARG A 176 -13.39 27.73 6.66
CA ARG A 176 -13.02 27.69 8.07
C ARG A 176 -11.50 27.67 8.29
N GLU A 177 -10.78 26.82 7.56
CA GLU A 177 -9.31 26.76 7.63
C GLU A 177 -8.69 28.11 7.28
N TRP A 178 -9.25 28.79 6.27
CA TRP A 178 -8.85 30.13 5.91
C TRP A 178 -9.15 31.15 7.02
N LEU A 179 -10.32 31.09 7.67
CA LEU A 179 -10.67 31.94 8.80
C LEU A 179 -9.78 31.71 10.02
N LEU A 180 -9.29 30.49 10.26
CA LEU A 180 -8.35 30.19 11.35
C LEU A 180 -6.97 30.81 11.13
N MET A 181 -6.56 31.00 9.88
CA MET A 181 -5.29 31.63 9.50
C MET A 181 -5.38 33.16 9.37
N LEU A 182 -6.58 33.73 9.52
CA LEU A 182 -6.81 35.15 9.30
C LEU A 182 -6.24 35.99 10.45
N GLU A 183 -5.30 36.89 10.13
CA GLU A 183 -4.79 37.87 11.09
C GLU A 183 -5.77 39.05 11.23
N VAL A 184 -6.61 38.98 12.26
CA VAL A 184 -7.54 40.05 12.64
C VAL A 184 -6.98 40.95 13.76
N PRO A 185 -7.46 42.20 13.89
CA PRO A 185 -6.96 43.15 14.89
C PRO A 185 -7.01 42.58 16.32
N ASP A 186 -5.99 42.87 17.14
CA ASP A 186 -5.82 42.35 18.51
C ASP A 186 -7.06 42.51 19.40
N VAL A 187 -7.83 43.58 19.19
CA VAL A 187 -9.06 43.90 19.93
C VAL A 187 -10.16 42.83 19.73
N VAL A 188 -10.16 42.16 18.59
CA VAL A 188 -11.20 41.18 18.17
C VAL A 188 -10.62 39.77 18.02
N SER A 189 -9.31 39.64 17.88
CA SER A 189 -8.60 38.38 17.61
C SER A 189 -8.98 37.24 18.56
N ARG A 190 -9.09 37.51 19.88
CA ARG A 190 -9.48 36.49 20.87
C ARG A 190 -10.91 35.98 20.65
N ASP A 191 -11.86 36.88 20.47
CA ASP A 191 -13.29 36.54 20.31
C ASP A 191 -13.53 35.88 18.96
N PHE A 192 -12.81 36.33 17.92
CA PHE A 192 -12.84 35.74 16.59
C PHE A 192 -12.26 34.33 16.58
N ALA A 193 -11.04 34.14 17.09
CA ALA A 193 -10.43 32.81 17.18
C ALA A 193 -11.28 31.84 18.01
N THR A 194 -11.88 32.32 19.11
CA THR A 194 -12.79 31.51 19.94
C THR A 194 -14.07 31.16 19.17
N ALA A 195 -14.63 32.09 18.40
CA ALA A 195 -15.84 31.84 17.63
C ALA A 195 -15.60 30.93 16.42
N VAL A 196 -14.46 31.08 15.71
CA VAL A 196 -14.07 30.15 14.62
C VAL A 196 -13.77 28.76 15.18
N ALA A 197 -13.05 28.66 16.31
CA ALA A 197 -12.74 27.37 16.93
C ALA A 197 -13.98 26.62 17.46
N ASN A 198 -15.00 27.36 17.93
CA ASN A 198 -16.26 26.80 18.40
C ASN A 198 -17.36 26.73 17.30
N LEU A 199 -17.02 27.11 16.07
CA LEU A 199 -17.97 27.21 14.96
C LEU A 199 -18.61 25.87 14.64
N ASN A 200 -17.79 24.81 14.60
CA ASN A 200 -18.25 23.46 14.35
C ASN A 200 -18.14 22.62 15.63
N GLN A 201 -19.25 21.99 16.01
CA GLN A 201 -19.27 20.98 17.06
C GLN A 201 -18.71 19.63 16.56
N PHE A 202 -18.70 19.44 15.23
CA PHE A 202 -18.16 18.27 14.55
C PHE A 202 -17.31 18.72 13.36
N GLU A 203 -16.06 18.28 13.27
CA GLU A 203 -15.15 18.71 12.19
C GLU A 203 -14.88 17.60 11.19
N GLN A 204 -14.95 16.34 11.62
CA GLN A 204 -14.70 15.19 10.77
C GLN A 204 -16.02 14.53 10.43
N ILE A 205 -16.71 15.09 9.43
CA ILE A 205 -17.79 14.38 8.72
C ILE A 205 -17.09 13.63 7.60
N GLU A 206 -16.72 12.40 7.92
CA GLU A 206 -15.97 11.53 7.03
C GLU A 206 -16.95 10.54 6.41
N PRO A 207 -17.13 10.58 5.08
CA PRO A 207 -17.78 9.50 4.37
C PRO A 207 -16.97 8.22 4.64
N LEU A 208 -17.50 7.33 5.50
CA LEU A 208 -16.91 6.02 5.77
C LEU A 208 -16.74 5.21 4.47
N ASN A 209 -17.59 5.49 3.47
CA ASN A 209 -17.65 4.75 2.21
C ASN A 209 -17.14 5.51 0.96
N LYS A 210 -16.59 6.74 1.06
CA LYS A 210 -16.48 7.61 -0.14
C LYS A 210 -15.23 8.47 -0.36
N THR A 211 -14.39 8.75 0.63
CA THR A 211 -13.14 9.49 0.37
C THR A 211 -12.09 8.63 -0.34
N THR A 212 -12.21 7.30 -0.25
CA THR A 212 -11.33 6.34 -0.93
C THR A 212 -11.70 6.10 -2.39
N ILE A 213 -12.97 6.15 -2.81
CA ILE A 213 -13.39 5.78 -4.18
C ILE A 213 -13.16 6.91 -5.21
N VAL A 214 -13.36 8.18 -4.83
CA VAL A 214 -13.12 9.33 -5.73
C VAL A 214 -11.62 9.63 -5.83
N SER A 215 -10.86 9.48 -4.73
CA SER A 215 -9.38 9.47 -4.76
C SER A 215 -8.86 8.24 -5.54
N ALA A 216 -9.52 7.07 -5.44
CA ALA A 216 -9.20 5.86 -6.21
C ALA A 216 -9.35 6.02 -7.72
N ALA A 217 -10.09 7.01 -8.23
CA ALA A 217 -10.23 7.24 -9.66
C ALA A 217 -8.94 7.80 -10.29
N ASN A 218 -8.32 8.80 -9.65
CA ASN A 218 -7.03 9.37 -10.07
C ASN A 218 -5.86 8.47 -9.64
N VAL A 219 -5.94 7.85 -8.46
CA VAL A 219 -4.97 6.84 -7.96
C VAL A 219 -5.00 5.57 -8.83
N GLY A 220 -6.15 5.20 -9.38
CA GLY A 220 -6.32 4.07 -10.27
C GLY A 220 -5.40 4.16 -11.47
N GLY A 221 -5.33 5.31 -12.15
CA GLY A 221 -4.48 5.48 -13.33
C GLY A 221 -3.00 5.19 -13.06
N GLY A 222 -2.44 5.73 -11.97
CA GLY A 222 -1.04 5.54 -11.58
C GLY A 222 -0.72 4.11 -11.10
N ILE A 223 -1.59 3.53 -10.28
CA ILE A 223 -1.45 2.14 -9.82
C ILE A 223 -1.63 1.17 -10.99
N PHE A 224 -2.65 1.34 -11.83
CA PHE A 224 -2.87 0.51 -13.01
C PHE A 224 -1.69 0.64 -13.97
N SER A 225 -1.20 1.85 -14.26
CA SER A 225 -0.02 2.05 -15.11
C SER A 225 1.21 1.33 -14.55
N THR A 226 1.45 1.43 -13.25
CA THR A 226 2.57 0.76 -12.57
C THR A 226 2.44 -0.76 -12.62
N VAL A 227 1.26 -1.28 -12.31
CA VAL A 227 0.94 -2.71 -12.33
C VAL A 227 1.09 -3.27 -13.75
N PHE A 228 0.52 -2.63 -14.76
CA PHE A 228 0.65 -3.05 -16.15
C PHE A 228 2.09 -2.94 -16.66
N SER A 229 2.85 -1.92 -16.26
CA SER A 229 4.26 -1.76 -16.61
C SER A 229 5.11 -2.90 -16.04
N VAL A 230 4.95 -3.20 -14.74
CA VAL A 230 5.60 -4.33 -14.07
C VAL A 230 5.28 -5.64 -14.79
N PHE A 231 4.00 -5.91 -15.07
CA PHE A 231 3.60 -7.12 -15.81
C PHE A 231 4.17 -7.17 -17.22
N GLY A 232 4.20 -6.04 -17.91
CA GLY A 232 4.82 -5.91 -19.23
C GLY A 232 6.27 -6.36 -19.19
N VAL A 233 7.06 -5.89 -18.23
CA VAL A 233 8.48 -6.26 -18.12
C VAL A 233 8.68 -7.74 -17.81
N PHE A 234 7.95 -8.31 -16.85
CA PHE A 234 8.06 -9.75 -16.56
C PHE A 234 7.68 -10.62 -17.77
N SER A 235 6.61 -10.23 -18.48
CA SER A 235 6.16 -10.93 -19.68
C SER A 235 7.20 -10.87 -20.80
N ILE A 236 7.83 -9.70 -21.00
CA ILE A 236 8.92 -9.52 -21.96
C ILE A 236 10.13 -10.38 -21.57
N LEU A 237 10.53 -10.40 -20.29
CA LEU A 237 11.65 -11.23 -19.82
C LEU A 237 11.40 -12.72 -20.02
N ALA A 238 10.19 -13.20 -19.69
CA ALA A 238 9.79 -14.58 -19.94
C ALA A 238 9.80 -14.91 -21.45
N ALA A 239 9.29 -14.00 -22.29
CA ALA A 239 9.29 -14.17 -23.74
C ALA A 239 10.71 -14.21 -24.33
N ILE A 240 11.61 -13.34 -23.88
CA ILE A 240 13.04 -13.35 -24.28
C ILE A 240 13.66 -14.69 -23.93
N LEU A 241 13.41 -15.20 -22.72
CA LEU A 241 13.95 -16.47 -22.29
C LEU A 241 13.41 -17.65 -23.12
N LEU A 242 12.13 -17.62 -23.48
CA LEU A 242 11.52 -18.61 -24.38
C LEU A 242 12.16 -18.56 -25.77
N ILE A 243 12.38 -17.36 -26.33
CA ILE A 243 13.07 -17.19 -27.61
C ILE A 243 14.48 -17.76 -27.52
N VAL A 244 15.25 -17.40 -26.49
CA VAL A 244 16.60 -17.95 -26.28
C VAL A 244 16.55 -19.47 -26.21
N LEU A 245 15.61 -20.04 -25.46
CA LEU A 245 15.45 -21.49 -25.34
C LEU A 245 15.20 -22.17 -26.69
N ILE A 246 14.28 -21.63 -27.50
CA ILE A 246 13.96 -22.17 -28.83
C ILE A 246 15.20 -22.12 -29.74
N PHE A 247 15.90 -21.00 -29.80
CA PHE A 247 17.09 -20.87 -30.66
C PHE A 247 18.26 -21.74 -30.19
N VAL A 248 18.48 -21.87 -28.87
CA VAL A 248 19.48 -22.79 -28.33
C VAL A 248 19.11 -24.24 -28.71
N MET A 249 17.83 -24.60 -28.65
CA MET A 249 17.36 -25.94 -28.99
C MET A 249 17.51 -26.24 -30.48
N LEU A 250 17.08 -25.32 -31.35
CA LEU A 250 17.20 -25.46 -32.81
C LEU A 250 18.66 -25.59 -33.25
N ALA A 251 19.55 -24.81 -32.65
CA ALA A 251 20.98 -24.92 -32.92
C ALA A 251 21.59 -26.24 -32.39
N ALA A 252 21.04 -26.79 -31.31
CA ALA A 252 21.44 -28.10 -30.78
C ALA A 252 20.95 -29.26 -31.65
N GLU A 253 19.77 -29.16 -32.26
CA GLU A 253 19.25 -30.15 -33.21
C GLU A 253 20.08 -30.18 -34.50
N ARG A 254 20.49 -29.01 -35.00
CA ARG A 254 21.37 -28.89 -36.18
C ARG A 254 22.87 -28.99 -35.84
N ARG A 255 23.23 -29.47 -34.65
CA ARG A 255 24.63 -29.50 -34.15
C ARG A 255 25.57 -30.30 -35.07
N VAL A 256 25.10 -31.44 -35.61
CA VAL A 256 25.91 -32.29 -36.50
C VAL A 256 26.14 -31.63 -37.87
N GLU A 257 25.10 -30.99 -38.42
CA GLU A 257 25.19 -30.25 -39.69
C GLU A 257 26.16 -29.06 -39.60
N ILE A 258 26.13 -28.33 -38.48
CA ILE A 258 27.10 -27.26 -38.17
C ILE A 258 28.53 -27.82 -38.06
N GLY A 259 28.68 -29.01 -37.47
CA GLY A 259 29.97 -29.70 -37.38
C GLY A 259 30.53 -30.07 -38.76
N ILE A 260 29.71 -30.65 -39.62
CA ILE A 260 30.11 -31.06 -40.98
C ILE A 260 30.43 -29.84 -41.86
N SER A 261 29.58 -28.80 -41.83
CA SER A 261 29.83 -27.58 -42.62
C SER A 261 31.13 -26.88 -42.24
N ARG A 262 31.47 -26.86 -40.94
CA ARG A 262 32.77 -26.36 -40.46
C ARG A 262 33.94 -27.25 -40.85
N ALA A 263 33.76 -28.56 -40.94
CA ALA A 263 34.80 -29.48 -41.40
C ALA A 263 35.12 -29.27 -42.89
N ILE A 264 34.13 -28.83 -43.69
CA ILE A 264 34.28 -28.51 -45.12
C ILE A 264 34.87 -27.10 -45.34
N GLY A 265 34.92 -26.25 -44.31
CA GLY A 265 35.60 -24.95 -44.34
C GLY A 265 34.71 -23.72 -44.09
N VAL A 266 33.43 -23.90 -43.75
CA VAL A 266 32.53 -22.77 -43.43
C VAL A 266 33.01 -22.05 -42.16
N GLN A 267 33.10 -20.72 -42.22
CA GLN A 267 33.55 -19.90 -41.10
C GLN A 267 32.44 -19.70 -40.06
N ARG A 268 32.83 -19.49 -38.79
CA ARG A 268 31.88 -19.29 -37.68
C ARG A 268 30.92 -18.12 -37.92
N GLY A 269 31.42 -17.03 -38.52
CA GLY A 269 30.59 -15.87 -38.86
C GLY A 269 29.52 -16.18 -39.91
N GLN A 270 29.84 -17.01 -40.92
CA GLN A 270 28.91 -17.41 -41.96
C GLN A 270 27.77 -18.28 -41.41
N ILE A 271 28.06 -19.11 -40.40
CA ILE A 271 27.05 -19.92 -39.71
C ILE A 271 26.10 -19.01 -38.92
N VAL A 272 26.64 -18.05 -38.14
CA VAL A 272 25.82 -17.06 -37.43
C VAL A 272 24.98 -16.23 -38.40
N GLN A 273 25.56 -15.79 -39.53
CA GLN A 273 24.83 -15.05 -40.56
C GLN A 273 23.70 -15.86 -41.18
N THR A 274 23.90 -17.16 -41.42
CA THR A 274 22.84 -18.03 -41.96
C THR A 274 21.69 -18.17 -40.96
N PHE A 275 22.00 -18.44 -39.68
CA PHE A 275 20.97 -18.49 -38.63
C PHE A 275 20.29 -17.15 -38.41
N MET A 276 21.01 -16.03 -38.51
CA MET A 276 20.43 -14.69 -38.43
C MET A 276 19.55 -14.38 -39.63
N ALA A 277 19.94 -14.74 -40.83
CA ALA A 277 19.12 -14.52 -42.02
C ALA A 277 17.81 -15.30 -41.94
N GLU A 278 17.87 -16.58 -41.56
CA GLU A 278 16.69 -17.42 -41.34
C GLU A 278 15.81 -16.86 -40.22
N GLY A 279 16.41 -16.58 -39.06
CA GLY A 279 15.71 -16.04 -37.90
C GLY A 279 15.09 -14.67 -38.13
N MET A 280 15.72 -13.80 -38.94
CA MET A 280 15.25 -12.45 -39.17
C MET A 280 14.00 -12.39 -40.05
N VAL A 281 13.86 -13.32 -41.01
CA VAL A 281 12.62 -13.46 -41.79
C VAL A 281 11.45 -13.81 -40.87
N TYR A 282 11.64 -14.78 -39.97
CA TYR A 282 10.63 -15.12 -38.96
C TYR A 282 10.36 -13.96 -38.00
N ASN A 283 11.40 -13.24 -37.56
CA ASN A 283 11.29 -12.13 -36.63
C ASN A 283 10.46 -10.96 -37.19
N LEU A 284 10.72 -10.54 -38.43
CA LEU A 284 9.98 -9.43 -39.06
C LEU A 284 8.49 -9.77 -39.23
N LEU A 285 8.18 -10.99 -39.67
CA LEU A 285 6.80 -11.45 -39.81
C LEU A 285 6.10 -11.60 -38.45
N ALA A 286 6.78 -12.19 -37.47
CA ALA A 286 6.24 -12.37 -36.12
C ALA A 286 5.99 -11.04 -35.42
N ALA A 287 6.89 -10.05 -35.56
CA ALA A 287 6.69 -8.72 -35.00
C ALA A 287 5.50 -7.98 -35.64
N ALA A 288 5.33 -8.10 -36.96
CA ALA A 288 4.20 -7.51 -37.66
C ALA A 288 2.86 -8.12 -37.18
N LEU A 289 2.79 -9.45 -37.13
CA LEU A 289 1.63 -10.17 -36.61
C LEU A 289 1.38 -9.86 -35.14
N GLY A 290 2.43 -9.75 -34.32
CA GLY A 290 2.33 -9.45 -32.90
C GLY A 290 1.74 -8.06 -32.64
N VAL A 291 2.18 -7.04 -33.37
CA VAL A 291 1.61 -5.69 -33.27
C VAL A 291 0.16 -5.65 -33.73
N LEU A 292 -0.18 -6.31 -34.85
CA LEU A 292 -1.55 -6.39 -35.34
C LEU A 292 -2.49 -7.08 -34.33
N LEU A 293 -2.06 -8.21 -33.76
CA LEU A 293 -2.81 -8.92 -32.72
C LEU A 293 -2.92 -8.09 -31.44
N GLY A 294 -1.85 -7.40 -31.03
CA GLY A 294 -1.86 -6.50 -29.88
C GLY A 294 -2.91 -5.39 -30.03
N ILE A 295 -2.93 -4.72 -31.19
CA ILE A 295 -3.94 -3.69 -31.50
C ILE A 295 -5.35 -4.27 -31.46
N ALA A 296 -5.58 -5.45 -32.05
CA ALA A 296 -6.88 -6.11 -32.06
C ALA A 296 -7.37 -6.47 -30.65
N ILE A 297 -6.47 -6.97 -29.79
CA ILE A 297 -6.78 -7.28 -28.39
C ILE A 297 -7.10 -6.01 -27.63
N THR A 298 -6.28 -4.96 -27.74
CA THR A 298 -6.54 -3.68 -27.08
C THR A 298 -7.88 -3.10 -27.51
N PHE A 299 -8.17 -3.08 -28.82
CA PHE A 299 -9.46 -2.62 -29.33
C PHE A 299 -10.63 -3.39 -28.73
N THR A 300 -10.56 -4.72 -28.73
CA THR A 300 -11.62 -5.59 -28.18
C THR A 300 -11.79 -5.35 -26.67
N MET A 301 -10.69 -5.20 -25.95
CA MET A 301 -10.69 -4.96 -24.51
C MET A 301 -11.28 -3.59 -24.16
N THR A 302 -10.90 -2.52 -24.88
CA THR A 302 -11.47 -1.18 -24.69
C THR A 302 -12.98 -1.18 -24.96
N GLN A 303 -13.44 -1.88 -26.00
CA GLN A 303 -14.87 -2.03 -26.28
C GLN A 303 -15.61 -2.81 -25.18
N PHE A 304 -15.02 -3.90 -24.69
CA PHE A 304 -15.59 -4.69 -23.62
C PHE A 304 -15.71 -3.89 -22.31
N ILE A 305 -14.64 -3.21 -21.91
CA ILE A 305 -14.62 -2.32 -20.74
C ILE A 305 -15.63 -1.19 -20.94
N GLY A 306 -15.63 -0.53 -22.09
CA GLY A 306 -16.57 0.54 -22.41
C GLY A 306 -18.04 0.10 -22.30
N ARG A 307 -18.38 -1.13 -22.72
CA ARG A 307 -19.74 -1.67 -22.55
C ARG A 307 -20.09 -1.93 -21.09
N LEU A 308 -19.19 -2.55 -20.32
CA LEU A 308 -19.40 -2.78 -18.89
C LEU A 308 -19.66 -1.47 -18.13
N PHE A 309 -18.88 -0.43 -18.42
CA PHE A 309 -19.05 0.89 -17.79
C PHE A 309 -20.33 1.60 -18.25
N ASN A 310 -20.76 1.44 -19.50
CA ASN A 310 -22.02 2.04 -19.98
C ASN A 310 -23.26 1.29 -19.46
N ASP A 311 -23.21 -0.04 -19.33
CA ASP A 311 -24.37 -0.84 -18.92
C ASP A 311 -24.57 -0.86 -17.39
N VAL A 312 -23.49 -0.80 -16.59
CA VAL A 312 -23.55 -0.87 -15.12
C VAL A 312 -23.57 0.52 -14.46
N THR A 313 -23.03 1.54 -15.11
CA THR A 313 -22.81 2.89 -14.54
C THR A 313 -23.51 4.00 -15.37
N GLY A 314 -24.35 3.63 -16.34
CA GLY A 314 -24.98 4.55 -17.29
C GLY A 314 -25.91 5.62 -16.71
N GLN A 315 -26.42 5.44 -15.48
CA GLN A 315 -27.17 6.49 -14.76
C GLN A 315 -26.25 7.46 -14.01
N ILE A 316 -25.12 6.97 -13.47
CA ILE A 316 -24.13 7.74 -12.71
C ILE A 316 -23.31 8.67 -13.63
N ASN A 317 -22.94 8.19 -14.83
CA ASN A 317 -22.15 8.98 -15.80
C ASN A 317 -22.91 10.19 -16.37
N ALA A 318 -24.24 10.18 -16.37
CA ALA A 318 -25.08 11.27 -16.86
C ALA A 318 -25.10 12.48 -15.90
N GLN A 319 -24.86 12.27 -14.60
CA GLN A 319 -24.93 13.30 -13.57
C GLN A 319 -23.54 13.76 -13.09
N ALA A 320 -22.52 12.89 -13.23
CA ALA A 320 -21.12 13.18 -12.93
C ALA A 320 -20.32 13.71 -14.15
N GLY A 321 -20.94 14.20 -15.22
CA GLY A 321 -20.24 14.87 -16.33
C GLY A 321 -19.35 13.98 -17.21
N GLY A 322 -19.54 12.65 -17.25
CA GLY A 322 -18.82 11.77 -18.16
C GLY A 322 -17.34 11.49 -17.80
N ILE A 323 -16.98 11.57 -16.53
CA ILE A 323 -15.60 11.43 -16.02
C ILE A 323 -14.94 10.07 -16.39
N PHE A 324 -15.72 9.01 -16.66
CA PHE A 324 -15.19 7.66 -16.97
C PHE A 324 -15.47 7.19 -18.41
N ALA A 325 -15.13 8.00 -19.40
CA ALA A 325 -15.20 7.61 -20.81
C ALA A 325 -13.92 6.86 -21.25
N VAL A 326 -13.96 5.53 -21.22
CA VAL A 326 -12.88 4.69 -21.76
C VAL A 326 -12.89 4.75 -23.28
N SER A 327 -11.93 5.47 -23.86
CA SER A 327 -11.78 5.63 -25.31
C SER A 327 -10.58 4.87 -25.86
N PHE A 328 -10.69 4.38 -27.09
CA PHE A 328 -9.58 3.72 -27.78
C PHE A 328 -8.67 4.80 -28.39
N ASN A 329 -7.46 4.93 -27.86
CA ASN A 329 -6.43 5.79 -28.42
C ASN A 329 -5.27 4.95 -28.97
N MET A 330 -4.87 5.23 -30.21
CA MET A 330 -3.76 4.57 -30.88
C MET A 330 -2.85 5.61 -31.51
N SER A 331 -1.65 5.76 -30.95
CA SER A 331 -0.61 6.60 -31.56
C SER A 331 0.21 5.78 -32.56
N TRP A 332 0.47 6.34 -33.75
CA TRP A 332 1.31 5.67 -34.75
C TRP A 332 2.76 5.48 -34.25
N GLN A 333 3.22 6.39 -33.40
CA GLN A 333 4.54 6.31 -32.76
C GLN A 333 4.67 5.05 -31.90
N SER A 334 3.65 4.73 -31.09
CA SER A 334 3.65 3.51 -30.25
C SER A 334 3.71 2.24 -31.10
N VAL A 335 3.05 2.21 -32.25
CA VAL A 335 3.05 1.06 -33.18
C VAL A 335 4.45 0.82 -33.74
N VAL A 336 5.09 1.89 -34.24
CA VAL A 336 6.44 1.82 -34.81
C VAL A 336 7.45 1.44 -33.72
N VAL A 337 7.36 2.05 -32.54
CA VAL A 337 8.25 1.73 -31.41
C VAL A 337 8.07 0.27 -30.98
N ALA A 338 6.83 -0.22 -30.83
CA ALA A 338 6.57 -1.61 -30.46
C ALA A 338 7.10 -2.61 -31.50
N TYR A 339 6.90 -2.34 -32.79
CA TYR A 339 7.43 -3.17 -33.87
C TYR A 339 8.96 -3.20 -33.86
N CYS A 340 9.60 -2.03 -33.83
CA CYS A 340 11.06 -1.92 -33.82
C CYS A 340 11.67 -2.55 -32.55
N ALA A 341 11.07 -2.34 -31.38
CA ALA A 341 11.51 -2.93 -30.13
C ALA A 341 11.38 -4.46 -30.15
N GLY A 342 10.26 -5.01 -30.61
CA GLY A 342 10.05 -6.45 -30.74
C GLY A 342 11.07 -7.11 -31.66
N VAL A 343 11.34 -6.49 -32.82
CA VAL A 343 12.38 -6.93 -33.76
C VAL A 343 13.77 -6.87 -33.12
N LEU A 344 14.10 -5.76 -32.45
CA LEU A 344 15.42 -5.54 -31.84
C LEU A 344 15.69 -6.51 -30.70
N ILE A 345 14.72 -6.72 -29.80
CA ILE A 345 14.84 -7.62 -28.66
C ILE A 345 15.06 -9.06 -29.14
N THR A 346 14.26 -9.51 -30.10
CA THR A 346 14.37 -10.85 -30.68
C THR A 346 15.70 -11.01 -31.40
N TRP A 347 16.11 -10.02 -32.21
CA TRP A 347 17.40 -10.03 -32.90
C TRP A 347 18.58 -10.13 -31.94
N LEU A 348 18.55 -9.39 -30.82
CA LEU A 348 19.59 -9.41 -29.80
C LEU A 348 19.64 -10.78 -29.10
N ALA A 349 18.49 -11.33 -28.73
CA ALA A 349 18.38 -12.66 -28.13
C ALA A 349 18.91 -13.77 -29.06
N MET A 350 18.50 -13.73 -30.34
CA MET A 350 18.95 -14.67 -31.37
C MET A 350 20.46 -14.57 -31.61
N THR A 351 20.99 -13.35 -31.71
CA THR A 351 22.42 -13.10 -31.95
C THR A 351 23.27 -13.64 -30.79
N LEU A 352 22.87 -13.33 -29.55
CA LEU A 352 23.54 -13.80 -28.34
C LEU A 352 23.56 -15.33 -28.26
N SER A 353 22.41 -15.96 -28.52
CA SER A 353 22.26 -17.42 -28.52
C SER A 353 23.10 -18.09 -29.61
N SER A 354 22.99 -17.62 -30.86
CA SER A 354 23.71 -18.16 -32.02
C SER A 354 25.23 -18.03 -31.87
N TRP A 355 25.70 -16.90 -31.36
CA TRP A 355 27.12 -16.69 -31.10
C TRP A 355 27.69 -17.64 -30.04
N ARG A 356 26.92 -17.89 -28.97
CA ARG A 356 27.33 -18.85 -27.93
C ARG A 356 27.44 -20.27 -28.47
N VAL A 357 26.46 -20.71 -29.28
CA VAL A 357 26.43 -22.08 -29.82
C VAL A 357 27.52 -22.33 -30.86
N THR A 358 27.85 -21.35 -31.70
CA THR A 358 28.88 -21.51 -32.75
C THR A 358 30.31 -21.63 -32.23
N ARG A 359 30.57 -21.35 -30.95
CA ARG A 359 31.90 -21.49 -30.32
C ARG A 359 32.29 -22.93 -29.96
N MET A 360 31.41 -23.90 -30.19
CA MET A 360 31.70 -25.30 -29.88
C MET A 360 32.80 -25.91 -30.76
N ASN A 361 33.43 -26.99 -30.29
CA ASN A 361 34.47 -27.70 -31.03
C ASN A 361 33.87 -28.67 -32.07
N VAL A 362 34.43 -28.68 -33.29
CA VAL A 362 33.92 -29.44 -34.43
C VAL A 362 34.02 -30.95 -34.19
N ALA A 363 35.14 -31.41 -33.62
CA ALA A 363 35.36 -32.83 -33.32
C ALA A 363 34.38 -33.35 -32.25
N THR A 364 34.08 -32.53 -31.24
CA THR A 364 33.12 -32.82 -30.17
C THR A 364 31.68 -32.84 -30.73
N ALA A 365 31.35 -31.89 -31.61
CA ALA A 365 30.03 -31.79 -32.25
C ALA A 365 29.71 -33.02 -33.14
N ILE A 366 30.70 -33.53 -33.90
CA ILE A 366 30.53 -34.73 -34.73
C ILE A 366 30.44 -36.01 -33.89
N ARG A 367 31.17 -36.08 -32.77
CA ARG A 367 31.19 -37.26 -31.88
C ARG A 367 30.10 -37.26 -30.79
N GLY A 368 29.32 -36.19 -30.67
CA GLY A 368 28.27 -36.08 -29.64
C GLY A 368 28.80 -36.07 -28.20
N LEU A 369 30.07 -35.71 -27.99
CA LEU A 369 30.69 -35.65 -26.66
C LEU A 369 30.24 -34.38 -25.93
N SER A 370 30.29 -34.34 -24.59
CA SER A 370 29.98 -33.14 -23.81
C SER A 370 31.02 -32.05 -24.06
N ASP A 371 30.59 -30.78 -24.12
CA ASP A 371 31.43 -29.62 -24.48
C ASP A 371 32.58 -29.33 -23.46
N GLU A 372 32.68 -30.10 -22.38
CA GLU A 372 33.62 -29.91 -21.26
C GLU A 372 35.04 -30.46 -21.52
N SER A 373 35.25 -31.22 -22.60
CA SER A 373 36.48 -32.03 -22.74
C SER A 373 37.75 -31.26 -23.14
N GLU A 374 37.68 -30.01 -23.65
CA GLU A 374 38.89 -29.36 -24.21
C GLU A 374 38.94 -27.83 -24.00
N ALA A 375 39.27 -27.41 -22.78
CA ALA A 375 39.68 -26.03 -22.49
C ALA A 375 41.22 -25.89 -22.48
N LYS A 376 41.93 -26.17 -23.58
CA LYS A 376 43.40 -25.99 -23.61
C LYS A 376 43.94 -25.51 -24.97
N ARG A 377 43.85 -24.19 -25.17
CA ARG A 377 44.87 -23.30 -25.77
C ARG A 377 44.25 -21.90 -25.96
N ARG A 378 44.21 -21.10 -24.89
CA ARG A 378 43.88 -19.66 -24.99
C ARG A 378 45.16 -18.90 -25.30
N SER A 379 45.11 -17.93 -26.21
CA SER A 379 46.24 -17.01 -26.46
C SER A 379 46.51 -16.17 -25.20
N TRP A 380 47.74 -15.67 -25.04
CA TRP A 380 48.10 -14.81 -23.92
C TRP A 380 47.18 -13.59 -23.79
N ALA A 381 46.82 -12.95 -24.91
CA ALA A 381 45.86 -11.83 -24.94
C ALA A 381 44.45 -12.25 -24.47
N ALA A 382 43.98 -13.44 -24.85
CA ALA A 382 42.71 -13.96 -24.35
C ALA A 382 42.75 -14.25 -22.84
N ASN A 383 43.91 -14.64 -22.30
CA ASN A 383 44.09 -14.86 -20.87
C ASN A 383 44.12 -13.53 -20.07
N LEU A 384 44.71 -12.47 -20.63
CA LEU A 384 44.68 -11.12 -20.04
C LEU A 384 43.26 -10.56 -20.03
N LEU A 385 42.54 -10.65 -21.15
CA LEU A 385 41.17 -10.14 -21.28
C LEU A 385 40.20 -10.80 -20.28
N THR A 386 40.41 -12.08 -19.97
CA THR A 386 39.61 -12.79 -18.97
C THR A 386 39.87 -12.36 -17.52
N TRP A 387 41.01 -11.71 -17.22
CA TRP A 387 41.22 -11.01 -15.93
C TRP A 387 40.65 -9.59 -15.93
N LEU A 388 40.74 -8.90 -17.06
CA LEU A 388 40.23 -7.53 -17.19
C LEU A 388 38.70 -7.47 -17.10
N TRP A 389 37.97 -8.48 -17.60
CA TRP A 389 36.50 -8.50 -17.55
C TRP A 389 35.91 -8.40 -16.12
N PRO A 390 36.22 -9.29 -15.16
CA PRO A 390 35.68 -9.19 -13.81
C PRO A 390 36.10 -7.90 -13.11
N LEU A 391 37.32 -7.40 -13.36
CA LEU A 391 37.78 -6.12 -12.82
C LEU A 391 37.01 -4.94 -13.39
N ALA A 392 36.71 -4.95 -14.69
CA ALA A 392 35.90 -3.92 -15.33
C ALA A 392 34.44 -3.94 -14.82
N VAL A 393 33.87 -5.13 -14.62
CA VAL A 393 32.54 -5.28 -14.00
C VAL A 393 32.54 -4.75 -12.56
N LEU A 394 33.57 -5.05 -11.77
CA LEU A 394 33.72 -4.51 -10.40
C LEU A 394 33.89 -2.99 -10.40
N ALA A 395 34.65 -2.43 -11.35
CA ALA A 395 34.80 -0.98 -11.50
C ALA A 395 33.46 -0.32 -11.87
N GLY A 396 32.69 -0.93 -12.79
CA GLY A 396 31.34 -0.50 -13.14
C GLY A 396 30.38 -0.58 -11.95
N ALA A 397 30.45 -1.64 -11.16
CA ALA A 397 29.67 -1.77 -9.92
C ALA A 397 30.06 -0.69 -8.91
N GLY A 398 31.36 -0.41 -8.75
CA GLY A 398 31.84 0.68 -7.90
C GLY A 398 31.33 2.04 -8.34
N TYR A 399 31.27 2.29 -9.66
CA TYR A 399 30.66 3.51 -10.20
C TYR A 399 29.16 3.59 -9.93
N LEU A 400 28.41 2.50 -10.11
CA LEU A 400 26.99 2.45 -9.78
C LEU A 400 26.75 2.68 -8.28
N LEU A 401 27.52 2.04 -7.41
CA LEU A 401 27.44 2.22 -5.97
C LEU A 401 27.82 3.65 -5.54
N TYR A 402 28.83 4.25 -6.18
CA TYR A 402 29.18 5.64 -5.97
C TYR A 402 28.01 6.58 -6.31
N ASN A 403 27.40 6.42 -7.49
CA ASN A 403 26.22 7.20 -7.86
C ASN A 403 25.03 6.93 -6.93
N ALA A 404 24.83 5.69 -6.52
CA ALA A 404 23.76 5.31 -5.61
C ALA A 404 23.92 5.96 -4.23
N LEU A 405 25.16 6.05 -3.74
CA LEU A 405 25.52 6.75 -2.51
C LEU A 405 25.37 8.28 -2.66
N SER A 406 25.60 8.84 -3.85
CA SER A 406 25.39 10.27 -4.12
C SER A 406 23.91 10.66 -4.26
N THR A 407 23.08 9.74 -4.77
CA THR A 407 21.65 9.96 -5.02
C THR A 407 20.75 9.41 -3.92
N ASN A 408 21.32 8.78 -2.88
CA ASN A 408 20.61 8.09 -1.80
C ASN A 408 19.55 7.08 -2.28
N SER A 409 19.80 6.42 -3.41
CA SER A 409 18.83 5.49 -4.01
C SER A 409 19.13 4.04 -3.63
N LEU A 410 18.24 3.45 -2.82
CA LEU A 410 18.34 2.04 -2.40
C LEU A 410 18.29 1.08 -3.60
N SER A 411 17.40 1.33 -4.56
CA SER A 411 17.28 0.48 -5.76
C SER A 411 18.58 0.43 -6.58
N LEU A 412 19.27 1.55 -6.74
CA LEU A 412 20.59 1.60 -7.39
C LEU A 412 21.66 0.86 -6.59
N ILE A 413 21.60 0.88 -5.24
CA ILE A 413 22.51 0.08 -4.41
C ILE A 413 22.30 -1.40 -4.65
N MET A 414 21.05 -1.86 -4.73
CA MET A 414 20.74 -3.28 -4.96
C MET A 414 21.20 -3.76 -6.34
N ILE A 415 20.99 -2.93 -7.37
CA ILE A 415 21.50 -3.19 -8.72
C ILE A 415 23.03 -3.20 -8.72
N GLY A 416 23.67 -2.20 -8.11
CA GLY A 416 25.12 -2.11 -7.97
C GLY A 416 25.71 -3.31 -7.22
N ALA A 417 25.07 -3.75 -6.13
CA ALA A 417 25.45 -4.93 -5.36
C ALA A 417 25.32 -6.22 -6.19
N THR A 418 24.29 -6.33 -7.04
CA THR A 418 24.12 -7.47 -7.95
C THR A 418 25.26 -7.54 -8.98
N VAL A 419 25.63 -6.40 -9.57
CA VAL A 419 26.75 -6.31 -10.53
C VAL A 419 28.08 -6.60 -9.82
N ALA A 420 28.28 -6.09 -8.59
CA ALA A 420 29.45 -6.37 -7.77
C ALA A 420 29.57 -7.86 -7.44
N LEU A 421 28.46 -8.50 -7.04
CA LEU A 421 28.38 -9.93 -6.75
C LEU A 421 28.78 -10.77 -7.97
N TYR A 422 28.27 -10.43 -9.15
CA TYR A 422 28.66 -11.10 -10.39
C TYR A 422 30.16 -10.92 -10.69
N GLY A 423 30.69 -9.70 -10.53
CA GLY A 423 32.12 -9.42 -10.71
C GLY A 423 33.01 -10.21 -9.73
N LEU A 424 32.62 -10.26 -8.45
CA LEU A 424 33.34 -10.97 -7.39
C LEU A 424 33.33 -12.48 -7.63
N THR A 425 32.17 -13.06 -7.92
CA THR A 425 32.04 -14.51 -8.17
C THR A 425 32.77 -14.93 -9.45
N ALA A 426 32.77 -14.10 -10.48
CA ALA A 426 33.58 -14.32 -11.68
C ALA A 426 35.10 -14.32 -11.37
N LEU A 427 35.55 -13.43 -10.48
CA LEU A 427 36.93 -13.38 -10.01
C LEU A 427 37.27 -14.62 -9.17
N VAL A 428 36.38 -15.04 -8.25
CA VAL A 428 36.53 -16.28 -7.47
C VAL A 428 36.65 -17.49 -8.40
N GLY A 429 35.80 -17.59 -9.43
CA GLY A 429 35.89 -18.65 -10.43
C GLY A 429 37.25 -18.68 -11.11
N ARG A 430 37.83 -17.52 -11.40
CA ARG A 430 39.14 -17.40 -12.01
C ARG A 430 40.31 -17.75 -11.08
N VAL A 431 40.20 -17.42 -9.79
CA VAL A 431 41.17 -17.87 -8.77
C VAL A 431 41.08 -19.39 -8.60
N LEU A 432 39.87 -19.97 -8.61
CA LEU A 432 39.68 -21.41 -8.54
C LEU A 432 40.26 -22.13 -9.76
N GLU A 433 40.25 -21.53 -10.96
CA GLU A 433 40.95 -22.07 -12.14
C GLU A 433 42.46 -22.24 -11.94
N MET A 434 43.09 -21.48 -11.02
CA MET A 434 44.51 -21.61 -10.68
C MET A 434 44.78 -22.76 -9.69
N THR A 435 43.75 -23.30 -9.05
CA THR A 435 43.85 -24.39 -8.07
C THR A 435 43.59 -25.76 -8.70
N PRO A 436 44.00 -26.88 -8.06
CA PRO A 436 43.75 -28.23 -8.59
C PRO A 436 42.27 -28.66 -8.60
N ILE A 437 41.34 -27.85 -8.08
CA ILE A 437 39.90 -28.11 -8.03
C ILE A 437 39.27 -27.76 -9.39
N ARG A 438 39.66 -28.49 -10.43
CA ARG A 438 39.71 -27.91 -11.78
C ARG A 438 38.38 -27.77 -12.53
N ASN A 439 37.36 -28.60 -12.30
CA ASN A 439 36.30 -28.71 -13.34
C ASN A 439 34.83 -28.81 -12.90
N GLU A 440 34.42 -29.53 -11.85
CA GLU A 440 32.98 -29.60 -11.51
C GLU A 440 32.64 -28.87 -10.21
N THR A 441 33.44 -29.13 -9.17
CA THR A 441 33.26 -28.51 -7.85
C THR A 441 33.46 -27.00 -7.89
N GLY A 442 34.43 -26.51 -8.69
CA GLY A 442 34.69 -25.08 -8.85
C GLY A 442 33.50 -24.31 -9.41
N TYR A 443 32.91 -24.77 -10.52
CA TYR A 443 31.71 -24.13 -11.08
C TYR A 443 30.52 -24.22 -10.14
N ARG A 444 30.34 -25.36 -9.46
CA ARG A 444 29.28 -25.50 -8.44
C ARG A 444 29.41 -24.44 -7.35
N ILE A 445 30.61 -24.21 -6.82
CA ILE A 445 30.84 -23.19 -5.79
C ILE A 445 30.51 -21.80 -6.32
N VAL A 446 31.02 -21.43 -7.50
CA VAL A 446 30.81 -20.10 -8.10
C VAL A 446 29.32 -19.80 -8.31
N TYR A 447 28.59 -20.71 -8.97
CA TYR A 447 27.16 -20.49 -9.23
C TYR A 447 26.29 -20.59 -7.98
N THR A 448 26.69 -21.38 -6.98
CA THR A 448 26.00 -21.41 -5.68
C THR A 448 26.21 -20.12 -4.91
N LEU A 449 27.43 -19.57 -4.89
CA LEU A 449 27.73 -18.28 -4.27
C LEU A 449 26.98 -17.15 -4.97
N LEU A 450 26.93 -17.16 -6.31
CA LEU A 450 26.15 -16.20 -7.08
C LEU A 450 24.65 -16.32 -6.75
N GLY A 451 24.09 -17.53 -6.74
CA GLY A 451 22.68 -17.75 -6.47
C GLY A 451 22.27 -17.37 -5.04
N LEU A 452 23.06 -17.76 -4.04
CA LEU A 452 22.84 -17.36 -2.65
C LEU A 452 23.00 -15.86 -2.45
N GLY A 453 24.01 -15.25 -3.07
CA GLY A 453 24.20 -13.80 -3.01
C GLY A 453 23.04 -13.03 -3.64
N LEU A 454 22.46 -13.51 -4.75
CA LEU A 454 21.27 -12.92 -5.35
C LEU A 454 20.07 -13.01 -4.40
N LEU A 455 19.87 -14.15 -3.74
CA LEU A 455 18.81 -14.32 -2.75
C LEU A 455 19.00 -13.43 -1.53
N ILE A 456 20.21 -13.34 -0.98
CA ILE A 456 20.54 -12.44 0.13
C ILE A 456 20.34 -10.99 -0.27
N THR A 457 20.65 -10.63 -1.52
CA THR A 457 20.45 -9.27 -2.01
C THR A 457 18.97 -8.96 -2.17
N TRP A 458 18.15 -9.82 -2.77
CA TRP A 458 16.80 -9.42 -3.20
C TRP A 458 15.63 -9.94 -2.34
N VAL A 459 15.82 -10.98 -1.52
CA VAL A 459 14.74 -11.55 -0.69
C VAL A 459 14.47 -10.74 0.59
N PRO A 460 15.47 -10.28 1.36
CA PRO A 460 15.20 -9.51 2.57
C PRO A 460 14.52 -8.17 2.26
N PRO A 461 13.62 -7.69 3.14
CA PRO A 461 12.96 -6.41 2.99
C PRO A 461 13.93 -5.27 3.34
N TRP A 462 14.92 -5.00 2.49
CA TRP A 462 15.93 -3.96 2.74
C TRP A 462 15.34 -2.56 2.88
N TYR A 463 14.16 -2.31 2.32
CA TYR A 463 13.43 -1.07 2.52
C TYR A 463 13.01 -0.83 3.99
N SER A 464 12.78 -1.90 4.78
CA SER A 464 12.48 -1.79 6.20
C SER A 464 13.71 -1.99 7.08
N LEU A 465 14.69 -2.77 6.62
CA LEU A 465 15.89 -3.11 7.38
C LEU A 465 17.01 -2.05 7.24
N ALA A 466 17.20 -1.47 6.06
CA ALA A 466 18.27 -0.50 5.82
C ALA A 466 18.08 0.82 6.61
N PRO A 467 16.87 1.39 6.76
CA PRO A 467 16.68 2.58 7.58
C PRO A 467 16.98 2.34 9.07
N GLN A 468 16.77 1.11 9.57
CA GLN A 468 17.10 0.76 10.96
C GLN A 468 18.62 0.84 11.23
N TRP A 469 19.44 0.58 10.21
CA TRP A 469 20.89 0.60 10.34
C TRP A 469 21.49 1.94 9.87
N PHE A 470 20.81 2.65 8.96
CA PHE A 470 21.26 3.93 8.40
C PHE A 470 20.09 4.92 8.23
N PRO A 471 19.62 5.55 9.32
CA PRO A 471 18.37 6.34 9.35
C PRO A 471 18.36 7.54 8.38
N ASP A 472 19.47 8.26 8.28
CA ASP A 472 19.55 9.52 7.50
C ASP A 472 19.93 9.31 6.03
N ARG A 473 20.21 8.07 5.62
CA ARG A 473 20.75 7.73 4.29
C ARG A 473 19.73 7.05 3.40
N PHE A 474 18.87 6.21 3.98
CA PHE A 474 17.92 5.39 3.25
C PHE A 474 16.50 5.65 3.76
N ALA A 475 15.98 6.86 3.53
CA ALA A 475 14.56 7.10 3.67
C ALA A 475 13.82 6.26 2.63
N TRP A 476 12.75 5.56 3.05
CA TRP A 476 11.96 4.79 2.12
C TRP A 476 11.20 5.71 1.17
N ASP A 477 11.44 5.51 -0.12
CA ASP A 477 10.78 6.22 -1.21
C ASP A 477 9.82 5.24 -1.94
N PRO A 478 8.50 5.41 -1.83
CA PRO A 478 7.52 4.57 -2.51
C PRO A 478 7.71 4.50 -4.02
N THR A 479 8.29 5.54 -4.64
CA THR A 479 8.49 5.59 -6.10
C THR A 479 9.51 4.55 -6.59
N GLN A 480 10.32 3.99 -5.69
CA GLN A 480 11.28 2.93 -6.01
C GLN A 480 10.69 1.51 -5.90
N ALA A 481 9.47 1.34 -5.37
CA ALA A 481 8.85 0.02 -5.27
C ALA A 481 8.73 -0.71 -6.62
N PRO A 482 8.32 -0.05 -7.72
CA PRO A 482 8.20 -0.71 -9.02
C PRO A 482 9.55 -1.18 -9.57
N THR A 483 10.62 -0.40 -9.40
CA THR A 483 11.97 -0.77 -9.87
C THR A 483 12.52 -1.93 -9.06
N VAL A 484 12.41 -1.89 -7.73
CA VAL A 484 12.84 -2.99 -6.85
C VAL A 484 12.10 -4.29 -7.20
N PHE A 485 10.80 -4.22 -7.44
CA PHE A 485 10.01 -5.40 -7.79
C PHE A 485 10.36 -5.93 -9.19
N THR A 486 10.46 -5.04 -10.19
CA THR A 486 10.73 -5.38 -11.59
C THR A 486 12.08 -6.07 -11.78
N PHE A 487 13.12 -5.60 -11.09
CA PHE A 487 14.45 -6.23 -11.13
C PHE A 487 14.57 -7.37 -10.12
N GLY A 488 13.95 -7.24 -8.95
CA GLY A 488 14.05 -8.20 -7.86
C GLY A 488 13.42 -9.55 -8.18
N GLY A 489 12.20 -9.58 -8.73
CA GLY A 489 11.52 -10.84 -9.04
C GLY A 489 12.35 -11.76 -9.96
N PRO A 490 12.83 -11.30 -11.13
CA PRO A 490 13.71 -12.08 -11.98
C PRO A 490 15.01 -12.51 -11.30
N MET A 491 15.63 -11.63 -10.51
CA MET A 491 16.89 -11.94 -9.82
C MET A 491 16.72 -13.00 -8.72
N ILE A 492 15.60 -12.97 -7.98
CA ILE A 492 15.23 -14.00 -7.00
C ILE A 492 15.04 -15.35 -7.71
N ILE A 493 14.31 -15.38 -8.82
CA ILE A 493 14.04 -16.60 -9.58
C ILE A 493 15.35 -17.18 -10.15
N ILE A 494 16.19 -16.35 -10.76
CA ILE A 494 17.51 -16.74 -11.27
C ILE A 494 18.38 -17.25 -10.11
N GLY A 495 18.42 -16.54 -8.98
CA GLY A 495 19.18 -16.92 -7.79
C GLY A 495 18.77 -18.29 -7.26
N ALA A 496 17.45 -18.50 -7.05
CA ALA A 496 16.90 -19.76 -6.59
C ALA A 496 17.24 -20.92 -7.54
N ILE A 497 17.09 -20.72 -8.85
CA ILE A 497 17.33 -21.79 -9.83
C ILE A 497 18.81 -22.09 -9.98
N LEU A 498 19.70 -21.09 -9.88
CA LEU A 498 21.15 -21.33 -9.83
C LEU A 498 21.52 -22.20 -8.62
N VAL A 499 20.99 -21.91 -7.44
CA VAL A 499 21.23 -22.73 -6.24
C VAL A 499 20.70 -24.15 -6.45
N ILE A 500 19.46 -24.31 -6.93
CA ILE A 500 18.84 -25.61 -7.14
C ILE A 500 19.59 -26.43 -8.20
N MET A 501 19.88 -25.87 -9.37
CA MET A 501 20.50 -26.59 -10.48
C MET A 501 21.94 -26.99 -10.24
N PHE A 502 22.73 -26.14 -9.57
CA PHE A 502 24.11 -26.48 -9.26
C PHE A 502 24.26 -27.34 -8.00
N ASN A 503 23.21 -27.46 -7.17
CA ASN A 503 23.17 -28.36 -6.01
C ASN A 503 22.22 -29.55 -6.17
N ALA A 504 21.72 -29.81 -7.38
CA ALA A 504 20.71 -30.83 -7.62
C ALA A 504 21.14 -32.24 -7.21
N ASN A 505 22.44 -32.57 -7.26
CA ASN A 505 22.95 -33.85 -6.77
C ASN A 505 22.78 -34.00 -5.25
N VAL A 506 22.97 -32.93 -4.49
CA VAL A 506 22.75 -32.92 -3.03
C VAL A 506 21.26 -33.00 -2.73
N ILE A 507 20.44 -32.23 -3.46
CA ILE A 507 18.98 -32.27 -3.34
C ILE A 507 18.46 -33.69 -3.64
N SER A 508 18.93 -34.31 -4.71
CA SER A 508 18.58 -35.69 -5.07
C SER A 508 19.01 -36.69 -3.99
N SER A 509 20.19 -36.50 -3.38
CA SER A 509 20.63 -37.33 -2.26
C SER A 509 19.69 -37.20 -1.06
N ILE A 510 19.31 -35.97 -0.69
CA ILE A 510 18.38 -35.69 0.41
C ILE A 510 17.00 -36.31 0.11
N PHE A 511 16.46 -36.08 -1.08
CA PHE A 511 15.20 -36.69 -1.52
C PHE A 511 15.26 -38.22 -1.49
N SER A 512 16.38 -38.82 -1.93
CA SER A 512 16.55 -40.27 -1.90
C SER A 512 16.70 -40.83 -0.48
N ALA A 513 17.14 -40.01 0.49
CA ALA A 513 17.20 -40.36 1.90
C ALA A 513 15.79 -40.30 2.52
N ILE A 514 15.02 -39.25 2.21
CA ILE A 514 13.63 -39.08 2.68
C ILE A 514 12.73 -40.18 2.10
N LEU A 515 12.77 -40.42 0.78
CA LEU A 515 12.04 -41.50 0.12
C LEU A 515 12.69 -42.88 0.29
N GLY A 516 13.76 -42.98 1.09
CA GLY A 516 14.44 -44.24 1.40
C GLY A 516 13.54 -45.27 2.08
N PHE A 517 12.37 -44.86 2.59
CA PHE A 517 11.35 -45.75 3.13
C PHE A 517 10.71 -46.66 2.07
N ILE A 518 10.80 -46.31 0.77
CA ILE A 518 10.33 -47.15 -0.34
C ILE A 518 11.52 -47.56 -1.23
N PRO A 519 12.04 -48.80 -1.09
CA PRO A 519 13.20 -49.27 -1.83
C PRO A 519 13.04 -49.22 -3.36
N SER A 520 11.82 -49.38 -3.87
CA SER A 520 11.52 -49.41 -5.30
C SER A 520 11.56 -48.04 -5.99
N LEU A 521 11.35 -46.93 -5.26
CA LEU A 521 11.31 -45.59 -5.85
C LEU A 521 12.70 -44.98 -6.05
N ARG A 522 13.69 -45.40 -5.27
CA ARG A 522 15.03 -44.80 -5.28
C ARG A 522 15.74 -44.89 -6.65
N PRO A 523 15.75 -46.03 -7.37
CA PRO A 523 16.36 -46.13 -8.70
C PRO A 523 15.59 -45.34 -9.75
N VAL A 524 14.26 -45.32 -9.66
CA VAL A 524 13.37 -44.57 -10.57
C VAL A 524 13.62 -43.06 -10.45
N LEU A 525 13.68 -42.54 -9.22
CA LEU A 525 13.91 -41.13 -8.98
C LEU A 525 15.30 -40.68 -9.44
N ARG A 526 16.34 -41.50 -9.18
CA ARG A 526 17.70 -41.19 -9.61
C ARG A 526 17.83 -41.17 -11.14
N THR A 527 17.18 -42.10 -11.83
CA THR A 527 17.19 -42.14 -13.31
C THR A 527 16.35 -41.00 -13.92
N ALA A 528 15.18 -40.69 -13.35
CA ALA A 528 14.33 -39.59 -13.78
C ALA A 528 15.01 -38.22 -13.65
N ILE A 529 15.78 -38.00 -12.57
CA ILE A 529 16.50 -36.75 -12.34
C ILE A 529 17.81 -36.66 -13.15
N ALA A 530 18.46 -37.80 -13.43
CA ALA A 530 19.75 -37.80 -14.14
C ALA A 530 19.67 -37.21 -15.55
N TYR A 531 18.57 -37.45 -16.28
CA TYR A 531 18.44 -36.97 -17.65
C TYR A 531 18.36 -35.43 -17.74
N PRO A 532 17.47 -34.72 -17.00
CA PRO A 532 17.47 -33.26 -16.96
C PRO A 532 18.79 -32.66 -16.45
N LEU A 533 19.46 -33.32 -15.49
CA LEU A 533 20.73 -32.84 -14.93
C LEU A 533 21.94 -33.02 -15.86
N SER A 534 21.83 -33.88 -16.88
CA SER A 534 22.87 -33.98 -17.92
C SER A 534 22.96 -32.71 -18.79
N SER A 535 21.87 -31.93 -18.86
CA SER A 535 21.78 -30.69 -19.62
C SER A 535 21.36 -29.51 -18.73
N ARG A 536 22.09 -29.32 -17.61
CA ARG A 536 21.79 -28.33 -16.55
C ARG A 536 21.41 -26.94 -17.08
N PHE A 537 22.09 -26.46 -18.11
CA PHE A 537 21.81 -25.15 -18.70
C PHE A 537 20.43 -25.08 -19.38
N ARG A 538 20.05 -26.12 -20.15
CA ARG A 538 18.75 -26.20 -20.81
C ARG A 538 17.63 -26.32 -19.78
N THR A 539 17.79 -27.27 -18.85
CA THR A 539 16.83 -27.54 -17.78
C THR A 539 16.66 -26.31 -16.87
N GLY A 540 17.75 -25.62 -16.54
CA GLY A 540 17.72 -24.37 -15.79
C GLY A 540 16.96 -23.27 -16.51
N MET A 541 17.21 -23.04 -17.81
CA MET A 541 16.46 -22.04 -18.59
C MET A 541 14.96 -22.36 -18.65
N THR A 542 14.57 -23.63 -18.84
CA THR A 542 13.15 -24.03 -18.80
C THR A 542 12.52 -23.78 -17.44
N MET A 543 13.23 -24.07 -16.35
CA MET A 543 12.75 -23.82 -14.99
C MET A 543 12.60 -22.32 -14.73
N VAL A 544 13.54 -21.49 -15.20
CA VAL A 544 13.44 -20.02 -15.05
C VAL A 544 12.23 -19.53 -15.82
N LEU A 545 11.98 -20.03 -17.03
CA LEU A 545 10.82 -19.66 -17.82
C LEU A 545 9.51 -19.98 -17.10
N PHE A 546 9.35 -21.23 -16.63
CA PHE A 546 8.15 -21.63 -15.90
C PHE A 546 7.98 -20.85 -14.60
N ALA A 547 9.06 -20.64 -13.84
CA ALA A 547 9.02 -19.86 -12.61
C ALA A 547 8.67 -18.39 -12.87
N MET A 548 9.17 -17.79 -13.95
CA MET A 548 8.82 -16.44 -14.39
C MET A 548 7.33 -16.33 -14.74
N ILE A 549 6.80 -17.29 -15.51
CA ILE A 549 5.38 -17.34 -15.85
C ILE A 549 4.52 -17.51 -14.59
N MET A 550 4.87 -18.45 -13.71
CA MET A 550 4.13 -18.65 -12.46
C MET A 550 4.19 -17.43 -11.56
N ALA A 551 5.34 -16.75 -11.47
CA ALA A 551 5.46 -15.51 -10.73
C ALA A 551 4.51 -14.44 -11.27
N THR A 552 4.40 -14.25 -12.60
CA THR A 552 3.44 -13.29 -13.16
C THR A 552 2.00 -13.60 -12.78
N VAL A 553 1.61 -14.88 -12.79
CA VAL A 553 0.25 -15.31 -12.42
C VAL A 553 -0.03 -15.07 -10.93
N VAL A 554 0.91 -15.42 -10.05
CA VAL A 554 0.75 -15.22 -8.60
C VAL A 554 0.67 -13.74 -8.28
N VAL A 555 1.53 -12.93 -8.88
CA VAL A 555 1.53 -11.47 -8.68
C VAL A 555 0.21 -10.88 -9.15
N MET A 556 -0.31 -11.33 -10.30
CA MET A 556 -1.64 -10.93 -10.76
C MET A 556 -2.75 -11.32 -9.78
N ALA A 557 -2.74 -12.54 -9.26
CA ALA A 557 -3.73 -12.97 -8.27
C ALA A 557 -3.67 -12.10 -7.00
N VAL A 558 -2.46 -11.77 -6.51
CA VAL A 558 -2.28 -10.89 -5.36
C VAL A 558 -2.76 -9.47 -5.67
N VAL A 559 -2.39 -8.89 -6.81
CA VAL A 559 -2.81 -7.54 -7.21
C VAL A 559 -4.32 -7.46 -7.37
N ILE A 560 -4.95 -8.45 -8.02
CA ILE A 560 -6.41 -8.53 -8.14
C ILE A 560 -7.04 -8.57 -6.75
N ASN A 561 -6.56 -9.43 -5.86
CA ASN A 561 -7.07 -9.56 -4.50
C ASN A 561 -6.91 -8.24 -3.70
N THR A 562 -5.74 -7.61 -3.76
CA THR A 562 -5.47 -6.34 -3.08
C THR A 562 -6.32 -5.20 -3.65
N THR A 563 -6.50 -5.15 -4.98
CA THR A 563 -7.35 -4.13 -5.61
C THR A 563 -8.82 -4.32 -5.20
N GLN A 564 -9.28 -5.57 -5.11
CA GLN A 564 -10.62 -5.88 -4.62
C GLN A 564 -10.80 -5.48 -3.16
N SER A 565 -9.79 -5.68 -2.30
CA SER A 565 -9.87 -5.25 -0.89
C SER A 565 -9.84 -3.73 -0.71
N LEU A 566 -9.29 -2.97 -1.67
CA LEU A 566 -9.27 -1.51 -1.63
C LEU A 566 -10.57 -0.89 -2.16
N THR A 567 -11.28 -1.58 -3.05
CA THR A 567 -12.47 -1.06 -3.73
C THR A 567 -13.78 -1.52 -3.09
N ARG A 568 -13.74 -2.54 -2.24
CA ARG A 568 -14.86 -2.97 -1.42
C ARG A 568 -14.45 -2.82 0.04
N LEU A 569 -14.97 -1.78 0.70
CA LEU A 569 -14.92 -1.72 2.16
C LEU A 569 -15.73 -2.90 2.69
N ASP A 570 -15.11 -3.71 3.56
CA ASP A 570 -15.82 -4.80 4.23
C ASP A 570 -16.92 -4.17 5.08
N GLU A 571 -18.20 -4.48 4.84
CA GLU A 571 -19.35 -3.98 5.63
C GLU A 571 -19.13 -4.21 7.15
N ARG A 572 -18.30 -5.21 7.49
CA ARG A 572 -17.90 -5.49 8.85
C ARG A 572 -17.04 -4.39 9.50
N GLN A 573 -16.36 -3.53 8.75
CA GLN A 573 -15.62 -2.40 9.30
C GLN A 573 -16.52 -1.19 9.59
N THR A 574 -17.61 -1.01 8.85
CA THR A 574 -18.47 0.19 8.99
C THR A 574 -19.79 -0.10 9.70
N ALA A 575 -20.09 -1.36 10.01
CA ALA A 575 -21.39 -1.81 10.54
C ALA A 575 -22.59 -1.38 9.67
N GLY A 576 -22.36 -1.15 8.37
CA GLY A 576 -23.37 -0.69 7.42
C GLY A 576 -23.67 0.82 7.48
N PHE A 577 -22.83 1.60 8.18
CA PHE A 577 -22.91 3.06 8.18
C PHE A 577 -22.05 3.67 7.06
N ASP A 578 -22.55 4.74 6.44
CA ASP A 578 -21.90 5.39 5.30
C ASP A 578 -21.14 6.66 5.67
N ILE A 579 -21.51 7.29 6.79
CA ILE A 579 -20.95 8.55 7.27
C ILE A 579 -20.69 8.42 8.76
N GLU A 580 -19.51 8.84 9.19
CA GLU A 580 -19.18 9.07 10.59
C GLU A 580 -18.99 10.56 10.82
N VAL A 581 -19.55 11.05 11.92
CA VAL A 581 -19.44 12.43 12.37
C VAL A 581 -18.81 12.41 13.75
N SER A 582 -17.55 12.87 13.82
CA SER A 582 -16.74 12.85 15.04
C SER A 582 -16.39 14.26 15.53
N PRO A 583 -16.14 14.46 16.84
CA PRO A 583 -15.88 15.75 17.44
C PRO A 583 -14.42 16.16 17.21
N THR A 584 -14.16 17.47 17.24
CA THR A 584 -12.79 18.04 17.30
C THR A 584 -12.07 17.78 18.61
N LEU A 585 -10.74 17.90 18.61
CA LEU A 585 -9.92 17.94 19.83
C LEU A 585 -10.39 19.00 20.84
N LEU A 586 -10.92 20.13 20.38
CA LEU A 586 -11.42 21.21 21.24
C LEU A 586 -12.86 20.95 21.73
N SER A 587 -13.72 20.37 20.91
CA SER A 587 -15.09 19.96 21.27
C SER A 587 -15.14 18.69 22.12
N PHE A 588 -14.06 17.90 22.15
CA PHE A 588 -13.85 16.80 23.08
C PHE A 588 -14.08 17.23 24.55
N PHE A 589 -13.74 18.48 24.88
CA PHE A 589 -13.92 19.05 26.22
C PHE A 589 -15.28 19.76 26.42
N ASN A 590 -16.09 19.93 25.36
CA ASN A 590 -17.43 20.49 25.44
C ASN A 590 -18.41 19.71 24.54
N PRO A 591 -18.72 18.45 24.88
CA PRO A 591 -19.52 17.60 24.01
C PRO A 591 -20.97 18.10 23.93
N VAL A 592 -21.62 17.82 22.80
CA VAL A 592 -22.91 18.39 22.39
C VAL A 592 -23.96 18.27 23.50
N ASN A 593 -24.58 19.39 23.84
CA ASN A 593 -25.56 19.46 24.94
C ASN A 593 -26.98 19.06 24.52
N ASP A 594 -27.30 18.97 23.22
CA ASP A 594 -28.68 18.72 22.76
C ASP A 594 -28.79 18.06 21.36
N PHE A 595 -28.11 16.92 21.16
CA PHE A 595 -28.15 16.20 19.89
C PHE A 595 -29.53 15.62 19.53
N PRO A 596 -30.40 15.18 20.47
CA PRO A 596 -31.78 14.80 20.15
C PRO A 596 -32.58 15.93 19.49
N ALA A 597 -32.35 17.19 19.87
CA ALA A 597 -32.96 18.35 19.22
C ALA A 597 -32.38 18.61 17.82
N ALA A 598 -31.07 18.37 17.62
CA ALA A 598 -30.45 18.43 16.30
C ALA A 598 -30.93 17.30 15.37
N LEU A 599 -31.17 16.10 15.91
CA LEU A 599 -31.73 14.97 15.16
C LEU A 599 -33.21 15.20 14.82
N ALA A 600 -33.98 15.81 15.72
CA ALA A 600 -35.35 16.25 15.44
C ALA A 600 -35.38 17.32 14.34
N ALA A 601 -34.41 18.23 14.34
CA ALA A 601 -34.24 19.20 13.25
C ALA A 601 -33.86 18.55 11.91
N ILE A 602 -33.13 17.42 11.93
CA ILE A 602 -32.90 16.58 10.74
C ILE A 602 -34.21 15.89 10.30
N SER A 603 -35.05 15.42 11.23
CA SER A 603 -36.31 14.74 10.88
C SER A 603 -37.33 15.62 10.16
N ASP A 604 -37.26 16.95 10.36
CA ASP A 604 -38.06 17.95 9.64
C ASP A 604 -37.40 18.44 8.33
N ASP A 605 -36.22 17.93 8.01
CA ASP A 605 -35.44 18.28 6.82
C ASP A 605 -35.81 17.41 5.61
N PRO A 606 -35.88 17.94 4.37
CA PRO A 606 -36.03 17.13 3.16
C PRO A 606 -34.97 16.02 3.00
N VAL A 607 -33.78 16.19 3.60
CA VAL A 607 -32.69 15.20 3.58
C VAL A 607 -32.96 13.97 4.46
N SER A 608 -33.91 14.03 5.42
CA SER A 608 -34.32 12.88 6.24
C SER A 608 -34.79 11.67 5.43
N SER A 609 -35.43 11.92 4.28
CA SER A 609 -35.89 10.88 3.35
C SER A 609 -34.76 10.03 2.76
N GLN A 610 -33.51 10.51 2.86
CA GLN A 610 -32.31 9.86 2.34
C GLN A 610 -31.51 9.13 3.43
N VAL A 611 -31.93 9.22 4.70
CA VAL A 611 -31.26 8.58 5.84
C VAL A 611 -32.06 7.34 6.28
N ALA A 612 -31.40 6.18 6.29
CA ALA A 612 -31.99 4.91 6.69
C ALA A 612 -31.88 4.65 8.20
N ALA A 613 -30.73 4.95 8.81
CA ALA A 613 -30.49 4.73 10.23
C ALA A 613 -29.46 5.72 10.80
N VAL A 614 -29.61 6.02 12.10
CA VAL A 614 -28.66 6.85 12.85
C VAL A 614 -28.17 6.11 14.09
N GLY A 615 -26.88 5.78 14.10
CA GLY A 615 -26.15 5.28 15.24
C GLY A 615 -25.62 6.42 16.11
N LEU A 616 -25.82 6.34 17.41
CA LEU A 616 -25.24 7.27 18.38
C LEU A 616 -24.26 6.50 19.25
N VAL A 617 -23.06 7.06 19.38
CA VAL A 617 -21.96 6.45 20.09
C VAL A 617 -21.38 7.44 21.09
N THR A 618 -21.13 6.95 22.31
CA THR A 618 -20.27 7.61 23.31
C THR A 618 -19.11 6.68 23.63
N GLU A 619 -17.96 6.94 23.05
CA GLU A 619 -16.76 6.11 23.22
C GLU A 619 -15.66 6.84 23.99
N GLN A 620 -15.03 6.18 24.97
CA GLN A 620 -13.86 6.73 25.66
C GLN A 620 -12.74 5.69 25.79
N PRO A 621 -11.49 6.08 25.49
CA PRO A 621 -10.35 5.22 25.78
C PRO A 621 -10.22 5.05 27.29
N MET A 622 -10.11 3.81 27.72
CA MET A 622 -10.03 3.40 29.10
C MET A 622 -8.89 2.41 29.29
N MET A 623 -8.59 2.12 30.55
CA MET A 623 -7.68 1.06 30.93
C MET A 623 -8.51 -0.06 31.54
N GLY A 624 -8.21 -1.32 31.20
CA GLY A 624 -8.96 -2.45 31.73
C GLY A 624 -8.11 -3.69 31.95
N ARG A 625 -8.68 -4.66 32.65
CA ARG A 625 -8.11 -6.00 32.83
C ARG A 625 -9.19 -7.05 33.05
N ALA A 626 -8.87 -8.32 32.78
CA ALA A 626 -9.71 -9.43 33.21
C ALA A 626 -9.56 -9.64 34.73
N ALA A 627 -10.67 -9.77 35.45
CA ALA A 627 -10.68 -9.98 36.89
C ALA A 627 -10.09 -11.35 37.25
N GLY A 628 -9.01 -11.36 38.02
CA GLY A 628 -8.27 -12.57 38.42
C GLY A 628 -6.98 -12.82 37.63
N ASP A 629 -6.69 -12.01 36.61
CA ASP A 629 -5.38 -11.99 35.96
C ASP A 629 -4.44 -11.02 36.70
N SER A 630 -3.17 -11.42 36.88
CA SER A 630 -2.13 -10.60 37.51
C SER A 630 -1.39 -9.70 36.51
N ALA A 631 -1.85 -9.67 35.26
CA ALA A 631 -1.30 -8.83 34.20
C ALA A 631 -1.56 -7.33 34.44
N ASP A 632 -0.66 -6.51 33.89
CA ASP A 632 -0.80 -5.05 33.87
C ASP A 632 -2.08 -4.62 33.14
N VAL A 633 -2.60 -3.46 33.54
CA VAL A 633 -3.81 -2.89 32.94
C VAL A 633 -3.52 -2.57 31.46
N ALA A 634 -4.39 -3.03 30.56
CA ALA A 634 -4.22 -2.83 29.13
C ALA A 634 -5.16 -1.72 28.61
N PRO A 635 -4.76 -0.99 27.55
CA PRO A 635 -5.64 -0.05 26.88
C PRO A 635 -6.84 -0.78 26.27
N THR A 636 -8.02 -0.24 26.54
CA THR A 636 -9.33 -0.72 26.06
C THR A 636 -10.20 0.49 25.78
N SER A 637 -11.38 0.28 25.22
CA SER A 637 -12.35 1.35 25.01
C SER A 637 -13.69 0.98 25.65
N LEU A 638 -14.38 1.97 26.22
CA LEU A 638 -15.75 1.83 26.72
C LEU A 638 -16.68 2.60 25.78
N ALA A 639 -17.55 1.89 25.09
CA ALA A 639 -18.47 2.46 24.10
C ALA A 639 -19.93 2.26 24.53
N GLY A 640 -20.68 3.36 24.63
CA GLY A 640 -22.14 3.36 24.73
C GLY A 640 -22.75 3.42 23.34
N VAL A 641 -23.69 2.53 23.03
CA VAL A 641 -24.35 2.48 21.71
C VAL A 641 -25.88 2.55 21.83
N ASN A 642 -26.52 3.18 20.86
CA ASN A 642 -27.99 3.24 20.77
C ASN A 642 -28.58 2.11 19.90
N GLY A 643 -29.90 2.02 19.86
CA GLY A 643 -30.62 1.04 19.03
C GLY A 643 -30.36 1.16 17.52
N GLY A 644 -30.05 2.36 17.02
CA GLY A 644 -29.69 2.55 15.61
C GLY A 644 -28.38 1.85 15.24
N TYR A 645 -27.36 1.98 16.08
CA TYR A 645 -26.10 1.22 15.96
C TYR A 645 -26.35 -0.29 16.04
N VAL A 646 -27.10 -0.74 17.05
CA VAL A 646 -27.39 -2.16 17.25
C VAL A 646 -28.10 -2.79 16.05
N THR A 647 -28.99 -2.05 15.38
CA THR A 647 -29.72 -2.56 14.21
C THR A 647 -28.77 -2.87 13.05
N GLY A 648 -27.81 -1.99 12.76
CA GLY A 648 -26.78 -2.23 11.73
C GLY A 648 -25.82 -3.34 12.15
N ALA A 649 -25.34 -3.29 13.40
CA ALA A 649 -24.44 -4.27 13.98
C ALA A 649 -25.01 -5.70 13.96
N GLN A 650 -26.29 -5.88 14.30
CA GLN A 650 -26.94 -7.20 14.33
C GLN A 650 -27.07 -7.84 12.94
N ALA A 651 -27.21 -7.03 11.89
CA ALA A 651 -27.34 -7.53 10.52
C ALA A 651 -26.02 -8.14 10.01
N ILE A 652 -24.89 -7.57 10.44
CA ILE A 652 -23.56 -7.84 9.89
C ILE A 652 -22.72 -8.73 10.83
N TYR A 653 -22.71 -8.45 12.13
CA TYR A 653 -21.85 -9.13 13.09
C TYR A 653 -22.45 -10.40 13.66
N ARG A 654 -21.58 -11.39 13.86
CA ARG A 654 -21.93 -12.67 14.48
C ARG A 654 -21.22 -12.80 15.81
N LEU A 655 -21.93 -13.33 16.81
CA LEU A 655 -21.34 -13.53 18.13
C LEU A 655 -20.52 -14.82 18.12
N GLN A 656 -19.28 -14.75 18.59
CA GLN A 656 -18.44 -15.94 18.78
C GLN A 656 -18.91 -16.77 19.98
N SER A 657 -19.40 -16.09 21.01
CA SER A 657 -19.95 -16.74 22.20
C SER A 657 -21.01 -15.86 22.88
N ARG A 658 -21.98 -16.51 23.54
CA ARG A 658 -23.08 -15.85 24.27
C ARG A 658 -23.36 -16.56 25.59
N ALA A 659 -23.79 -15.81 26.59
CA ALA A 659 -24.06 -16.32 27.92
C ALA A 659 -25.29 -17.23 27.95
N PRO A 660 -25.35 -18.21 28.87
CA PRO A 660 -26.54 -18.99 29.11
C PRO A 660 -27.72 -18.07 29.48
N GLY A 661 -28.84 -18.18 28.76
CA GLY A 661 -30.03 -17.34 28.96
C GLY A 661 -30.48 -16.54 27.73
N PHE A 662 -29.66 -16.48 26.67
CA PHE A 662 -30.04 -15.92 25.37
C PHE A 662 -30.34 -17.03 24.36
N ALA A 663 -31.50 -16.92 23.69
CA ALA A 663 -31.93 -17.93 22.72
C ALA A 663 -31.07 -17.91 21.44
N ASP A 664 -30.78 -16.71 20.94
CA ASP A 664 -30.01 -16.44 19.73
C ASP A 664 -29.17 -15.16 19.87
N ASP A 665 -28.38 -14.84 18.84
CA ASP A 665 -27.52 -13.65 18.83
C ASP A 665 -28.35 -12.35 18.77
N ALA A 666 -29.52 -12.40 18.12
CA ALA A 666 -30.48 -11.30 18.06
C ALA A 666 -30.96 -10.90 19.46
N ALA A 667 -31.25 -11.87 20.32
CA ALA A 667 -31.67 -11.61 21.70
C ALA A 667 -30.58 -10.90 22.53
N VAL A 668 -29.29 -11.12 22.25
CA VAL A 668 -28.19 -10.43 22.93
C VAL A 668 -28.14 -8.97 22.49
N TRP A 669 -28.19 -8.71 21.18
CA TRP A 669 -28.21 -7.36 20.62
C TRP A 669 -29.42 -6.56 21.09
N GLN A 670 -30.61 -7.17 21.08
CA GLN A 670 -31.82 -6.54 21.61
C GLN A 670 -31.69 -6.25 23.11
N ALA A 671 -31.09 -7.17 23.88
CA ALA A 671 -30.89 -6.95 25.30
C ALA A 671 -29.89 -5.83 25.60
N LEU A 672 -28.87 -5.60 24.76
CA LEU A 672 -27.97 -4.44 24.86
C LEU A 672 -28.73 -3.10 24.77
N THR A 673 -29.85 -3.05 24.04
CA THR A 673 -30.67 -1.84 23.93
C THR A 673 -31.67 -1.66 25.07
N MET A 674 -32.04 -2.74 25.78
CA MET A 674 -33.13 -2.71 26.77
C MET A 674 -32.67 -2.89 28.21
N ARG A 675 -31.49 -3.50 28.43
CA ARG A 675 -31.01 -3.90 29.75
C ARG A 675 -29.63 -3.31 30.03
N ASP A 676 -29.44 -2.96 31.30
CA ASP A 676 -28.23 -2.33 31.85
C ASP A 676 -27.20 -3.38 32.30
N ASP A 677 -27.43 -4.67 32.00
CA ASP A 677 -26.58 -5.78 32.46
C ASP A 677 -25.96 -6.60 31.33
N VAL A 678 -25.98 -6.04 30.11
CA VAL A 678 -25.49 -6.67 28.90
C VAL A 678 -24.25 -5.96 28.40
N VAL A 679 -23.14 -6.68 28.47
CA VAL A 679 -21.84 -6.21 28.01
C VAL A 679 -21.37 -7.09 26.86
N VAL A 680 -21.09 -6.46 25.72
CA VAL A 680 -20.57 -7.13 24.52
C VAL A 680 -19.12 -6.71 24.31
N ALA A 681 -18.22 -7.69 24.28
CA ALA A 681 -16.77 -7.44 24.18
C ALA A 681 -16.17 -7.99 22.88
N LYS A 682 -15.08 -7.39 22.40
CA LYS A 682 -14.28 -7.89 21.27
C LYS A 682 -13.40 -9.10 21.70
N PRO A 683 -13.00 -10.04 20.81
CA PRO A 683 -12.36 -11.30 21.22
C PRO A 683 -10.97 -11.12 21.84
N GLU A 684 -10.25 -10.07 21.43
CA GLU A 684 -8.87 -9.77 21.84
C GLU A 684 -8.78 -9.00 23.17
N LEU A 685 -9.89 -8.83 23.89
CA LEU A 685 -9.93 -8.14 25.18
C LEU A 685 -8.92 -8.79 26.17
N PHE A 686 -7.79 -8.08 26.40
CA PHE A 686 -6.67 -8.45 27.27
C PHE A 686 -5.84 -9.67 26.85
N ALA A 687 -5.85 -10.06 25.57
CA ALA A 687 -4.89 -11.03 25.08
C ALA A 687 -3.47 -10.41 25.07
N LYS A 688 -2.46 -11.12 25.59
CA LYS A 688 -1.06 -10.68 25.44
C LYS A 688 -0.76 -10.56 23.94
N PRO A 689 -0.32 -9.40 23.43
CA PRO A 689 -0.01 -9.27 22.01
C PRO A 689 1.09 -10.27 21.66
N SER A 690 0.77 -11.26 20.83
CA SER A 690 1.78 -12.10 20.20
C SER A 690 2.45 -11.26 19.11
N SER A 691 3.57 -10.65 19.48
CA SER A 691 4.54 -9.92 18.66
C SER A 691 4.23 -8.46 18.30
N PRO A 692 5.29 -7.59 18.21
CA PRO A 692 5.14 -6.16 18.31
C PRO A 692 5.01 -5.53 16.91
N LEU A 693 3.97 -4.73 16.71
CA LEU A 693 3.91 -3.75 15.62
C LEU A 693 4.30 -2.33 16.08
N PHE A 694 4.48 -2.15 17.39
CA PHE A 694 5.04 -0.94 18.00
C PHE A 694 5.91 -1.32 19.20
N SER A 695 7.14 -1.81 18.95
CA SER A 695 8.20 -1.72 19.95
C SER A 695 9.05 -0.51 19.61
N THR A 696 8.81 0.62 20.26
CA THR A 696 9.89 1.59 20.47
C THR A 696 10.94 0.86 21.28
N SER A 697 12.09 0.59 20.67
CA SER A 697 13.23 -0.01 21.34
C SER A 697 13.77 0.97 22.38
N SER A 698 13.39 0.80 23.64
CA SER A 698 14.27 1.17 24.76
C SER A 698 14.93 -0.12 25.25
N GLY A 699 15.97 -0.53 24.51
CA GLY A 699 16.93 -1.49 25.02
C GLY A 699 18.02 -0.72 25.76
N GLY A 700 18.07 -0.84 27.09
CA GLY A 700 19.18 -0.30 27.87
C GLY A 700 18.92 -0.32 29.36
N SER A 701 19.45 -1.37 30.01
CA SER A 701 19.97 -1.45 31.39
C SER A 701 19.12 -0.95 32.56
N ASP A 702 19.02 -1.81 33.56
CA ASP A 702 18.81 -1.43 34.97
C ASP A 702 19.55 -0.12 35.28
N ASP A 703 18.79 0.94 35.56
CA ASP A 703 19.05 1.92 36.59
C ASP A 703 17.80 2.82 36.74
N ASP A 704 17.36 2.98 37.98
CA ASP A 704 16.23 3.81 38.39
C ASP A 704 16.45 5.28 37.98
N GLU A 705 15.67 5.81 37.04
CA GLU A 705 15.44 7.26 36.91
C GLU A 705 13.94 7.55 36.78
N GLU A 706 13.39 8.18 37.82
CA GLU A 706 12.08 8.83 37.82
C GLU A 706 12.03 9.91 36.73
N ILE A 707 11.15 9.74 35.74
CA ILE A 707 10.81 10.82 34.81
C ILE A 707 9.80 11.73 35.51
N SER A 708 10.30 12.84 36.08
CA SER A 708 9.48 13.94 36.56
C SER A 708 9.01 14.80 35.38
N PHE A 709 7.72 15.16 35.38
CA PHE A 709 7.17 16.13 34.45
C PHE A 709 7.68 17.53 34.82
N ALA A 710 8.42 18.15 33.90
CA ALA A 710 8.92 19.52 34.04
C ALA A 710 7.76 20.52 34.16
N ILE A 711 7.55 21.02 35.37
CA ILE A 711 6.80 22.25 35.65
C ILE A 711 7.80 23.40 35.58
N GLY A 712 7.41 24.51 34.94
CA GLY A 712 8.28 25.67 34.68
C GLY A 712 8.92 26.32 35.93
N PRO A 713 9.91 27.20 35.73
CA PRO A 713 10.91 27.61 36.72
C PRO A 713 10.40 28.46 37.91
N ASP A 714 9.09 28.68 38.02
CA ASP A 714 8.50 29.46 39.13
C ASP A 714 8.02 28.59 40.31
N ALA A 715 8.01 27.25 40.17
CA ALA A 715 7.61 26.33 41.24
C ALA A 715 8.73 26.01 42.25
N GLU A 716 9.99 25.92 41.80
CA GLU A 716 11.15 25.63 42.68
C GLU A 716 11.41 26.75 43.70
N ALA A 717 11.10 28.00 43.33
CA ALA A 717 11.21 29.15 44.24
C ALA A 717 10.13 29.14 45.35
N ALA A 718 9.01 28.43 45.13
CA ALA A 718 7.93 28.30 46.10
C ALA A 718 8.18 27.15 47.10
N GLU A 719 8.82 26.06 46.67
CA GLU A 719 9.21 24.95 47.55
C GLU A 719 10.39 25.30 48.47
N ALA A 720 11.41 26.00 47.96
CA ALA A 720 12.55 26.45 48.76
C ALA A 720 12.20 27.49 49.85
N ARG A 721 11.00 28.09 49.80
CA ARG A 721 10.45 28.96 50.85
C ARG A 721 9.61 28.21 51.88
N ARG A 722 9.01 27.06 51.52
CA ARG A 722 8.21 26.24 52.44
C ARG A 722 9.08 25.41 53.38
N ASP A 723 10.23 24.93 52.92
CA ASP A 723 11.12 24.13 53.77
C ASP A 723 11.89 24.99 54.78
N ARG A 724 12.25 26.23 54.43
CA ARG A 724 12.85 27.19 55.39
C ARG A 724 11.89 27.69 56.47
N GLN A 725 10.57 27.51 56.31
CA GLN A 725 9.59 27.81 57.36
C GLN A 725 9.25 26.59 58.24
N ARG A 726 9.77 25.40 57.94
CA ARG A 726 9.60 24.20 58.77
C ARG A 726 10.78 23.93 59.70
N GLU A 727 11.92 24.58 59.48
CA GLU A 727 13.12 24.49 60.33
C GLU A 727 13.38 25.72 61.23
N ALA A 728 12.43 26.65 61.33
CA ALA A 728 12.40 27.75 62.31
C ALA A 728 11.09 27.70 63.09
#